data_AF-A0A0P0FIB9-F1
#
_entry.id   AF-A0A0P0FIB9-F1
#
_cell.length_a   1.000
_cell.length_b   1.000
_cell.length_c   1.000
_cell.angle_alpha   90.00
_cell.angle_beta   90.00
_cell.angle_gamma   90.00
#
_symmetry.space_group_name_H-M   'P 1'
#
loop_
_entity.id
_entity.type
_entity.pdbx_description
1 polymer ?
#
loop_
_entity_poly.entity_id
_entity_poly.type
_entity_poly.pdbx_seq_one_letter_code
_entity_poly.pdbx_strand_id
1 'polypeptide(L)'
;MIRSKLIKWLKWGMVCCMLVPFLAWQAKDTSFQPTDTKGFIAEMQKQFAEVQTIKKKENHREELERKVRDTHRMLMHDYPVYYDWWLQDGNDAKDIKDGKDVNWFRGSFSRQLSLRMQKLNITTAVNDTPESIEAAFQSYLKACERRRAERLETFTANQPEIVFTKFRTLRPSFFAYTEGVSDARAECNYFAGGSLSKIKMNGIWAEEETLLTDEDGVYRDPNLHFDGQHLLFSWKKSAKDDDFHLYEMDLKTRAVKQLTFGKGHADIEGIYLPDENILFNSTRSGSAVDCWFTEVSNMYLCDREGRYMRQVGFDQVHTTTPTLLDDGRVVYTRWDYNDRGQVWAQPLFQMNPDGTGQAEYYGMNSWFPTTVAHTRQIPGTRKVMTVFMGHHNPQHGKLGIIDPEAGRDENEGVMFVAPVRKPEAERIDSYGQFTDQFQHPFPLNETEFLISYTPLGYHIGHPMEFGIYWMNANGERELLVADSKISCNQPILLAPRKRPFHRSTSVDYTKNEGVYYMQNIYEGNGLKGVAPGTIKQLRIVEIQFRAAGVGEVNGNDEGGGALASSPVGVGNAAWDVKRVIGVTDVYPDGSAFFKVPARRPLYFQALDDKGRVVQTMRSWSTLQPNEVQSCVGCHEHKNTVPVAGHRVSMAMDKGIKALAPEDEMGERNFSYLKEIQPIWDRNCISCHDGVKHPMSLKGELKVVDKQSKRKYTDSYLSLTHARPDGPDRAWRGDAHHPEVNWISALSQPTLLPPYFAGSNKSNLIKRLEEGHGGTKLTPQEIRKVSLWIDLLVPQIGDYREANNWSDHDREFYDRYDKKRKQARMEEQENIRQYIQSLQTKQQK
;
A
#
# COMPACT_ATOMS: atom_id res chain seq x y z
N MET A 1 -56.25 -19.28 -36.52
CA MET A 1 -55.56 -19.95 -37.66
C MET A 1 -54.11 -19.48 -37.62
N ILE A 2 -53.04 -20.24 -37.42
CA ILE A 2 -52.72 -21.67 -37.61
C ILE A 2 -51.57 -22.07 -36.63
N ARG A 3 -51.77 -23.22 -35.93
CA ARG A 3 -50.87 -24.29 -35.40
C ARG A 3 -49.45 -23.95 -34.87
N SER A 4 -48.99 -24.22 -33.64
CA SER A 4 -49.06 -25.37 -32.67
C SER A 4 -47.86 -26.36 -32.69
N LYS A 5 -46.95 -26.18 -31.69
CA LYS A 5 -46.24 -27.15 -30.79
C LYS A 5 -45.67 -28.47 -31.36
N LEU A 6 -44.44 -28.86 -30.98
CA LEU A 6 -44.14 -29.66 -29.76
C LEU A 6 -42.66 -30.08 -29.64
N ILE A 7 -42.26 -30.35 -28.39
CA ILE A 7 -40.94 -30.72 -27.82
C ILE A 7 -40.61 -32.21 -28.01
N LYS A 8 -39.32 -32.57 -28.10
CA LYS A 8 -38.77 -33.85 -27.57
C LYS A 8 -37.25 -33.77 -27.30
N TRP A 9 -36.84 -34.26 -26.13
CA TRP A 9 -35.46 -34.57 -25.71
C TRP A 9 -35.17 -36.07 -25.94
N LEU A 10 -33.94 -36.46 -26.34
CA LEU A 10 -33.07 -37.43 -25.63
C LEU A 10 -31.72 -37.72 -26.37
N LYS A 11 -30.64 -37.66 -25.57
CA LYS A 11 -29.26 -38.19 -25.60
C LYS A 11 -28.83 -39.21 -26.69
N TRP A 12 -27.62 -39.04 -27.27
CA TRP A 12 -26.40 -39.89 -27.11
C TRP A 12 -25.25 -39.37 -28.01
N GLY A 13 -24.01 -39.72 -27.68
CA GLY A 13 -22.79 -38.96 -28.00
C GLY A 13 -22.26 -39.07 -29.43
N MET A 14 -21.40 -38.12 -29.78
CA MET A 14 -20.24 -38.40 -30.62
C MET A 14 -19.12 -37.39 -30.37
N VAL A 15 -17.97 -37.95 -30.06
CA VAL A 15 -16.63 -37.36 -29.99
C VAL A 15 -16.38 -36.46 -31.20
N CYS A 16 -15.97 -35.22 -30.97
CA CYS A 16 -15.29 -34.43 -31.99
C CYS A 16 -14.07 -33.77 -31.36
N CYS A 17 -12.94 -34.48 -31.45
CA CYS A 17 -11.61 -33.94 -31.22
C CYS A 17 -11.37 -32.79 -32.21
N MET A 18 -11.52 -31.55 -31.77
CA MET A 18 -10.88 -30.42 -32.45
C MET A 18 -9.46 -30.29 -31.89
N LEU A 19 -8.55 -31.03 -32.50
CA LEU A 19 -7.13 -30.75 -32.52
C LEU A 19 -6.93 -29.39 -33.20
N VAL A 20 -6.82 -28.32 -32.40
CA VAL A 20 -6.20 -27.08 -32.85
C VAL A 20 -4.69 -27.30 -32.79
N PRO A 21 -3.94 -27.13 -33.90
CA PRO A 21 -2.50 -27.28 -33.84
C PRO A 21 -1.94 -26.10 -33.04
N PHE A 22 -1.35 -26.39 -31.89
CA PHE A 22 -0.36 -25.52 -31.27
C PHE A 22 0.77 -25.33 -32.28
N LEU A 23 0.75 -24.21 -33.02
CA LEU A 23 1.94 -23.70 -33.67
C LEU A 23 2.90 -23.28 -32.55
N ALA A 24 3.83 -24.18 -32.23
CA ALA A 24 4.99 -23.86 -31.42
C ALA A 24 5.74 -22.72 -32.12
N TRP A 25 5.54 -21.50 -31.64
CA TRP A 25 6.31 -20.35 -32.06
C TRP A 25 7.72 -20.56 -31.52
N GLN A 26 8.63 -20.93 -32.41
CA GLN A 26 10.05 -21.09 -32.09
C GLN A 26 10.57 -19.69 -31.74
N ALA A 27 10.79 -19.43 -30.45
CA ALA A 27 11.38 -18.18 -29.99
C ALA A 27 12.73 -17.98 -30.68
N LYS A 28 12.91 -16.86 -31.38
CA LYS A 28 14.24 -16.42 -31.80
C LYS A 28 14.90 -15.79 -30.59
N ASP A 29 15.92 -16.43 -30.05
CA ASP A 29 16.77 -15.82 -29.04
C ASP A 29 17.35 -14.52 -29.63
N THR A 30 17.07 -13.40 -28.97
CA THR A 30 17.57 -12.08 -29.37
C THR A 30 18.70 -11.70 -28.42
N SER A 31 19.93 -11.64 -28.94
CA SER A 31 21.09 -11.19 -28.18
C SER A 31 21.05 -9.67 -27.99
N PHE A 32 21.34 -9.21 -26.77
CA PHE A 32 21.46 -7.80 -26.41
C PHE A 32 22.86 -7.21 -26.62
N GLN A 33 23.75 -7.95 -27.27
CA GLN A 33 25.04 -7.41 -27.67
C GLN A 33 24.85 -6.30 -28.72
N PRO A 34 25.29 -5.07 -28.47
CA PRO A 34 25.17 -3.99 -29.44
C PRO A 34 26.17 -4.21 -30.59
N THR A 35 25.73 -4.00 -31.83
CA THR A 35 26.55 -4.25 -33.03
C THR A 35 26.70 -3.02 -33.94
N ASP A 36 25.77 -2.07 -33.89
CA ASP A 36 25.79 -0.88 -34.76
C ASP A 36 26.53 0.30 -34.14
N THR A 37 27.84 0.15 -33.99
CA THR A 37 28.68 1.22 -33.43
C THR A 37 28.74 2.45 -34.34
N LYS A 38 28.77 2.24 -35.66
CA LYS A 38 28.87 3.33 -36.64
C LYS A 38 27.60 4.17 -36.67
N GLY A 39 26.42 3.53 -36.67
CA GLY A 39 25.14 4.21 -36.58
C GLY A 39 25.03 5.04 -35.31
N PHE A 40 25.45 4.49 -34.15
CA PHE A 40 25.45 5.24 -32.90
C PHE A 40 26.32 6.50 -32.95
N ILE A 41 27.55 6.40 -33.44
CA ILE A 41 28.47 7.55 -33.53
C ILE A 41 27.91 8.62 -34.46
N ALA A 42 27.42 8.23 -35.65
CA ALA A 42 26.84 9.15 -36.61
C ALA A 42 25.60 9.87 -36.04
N GLU A 43 24.73 9.13 -35.35
CA GLU A 43 23.53 9.70 -34.74
C GLU A 43 23.88 10.64 -33.59
N MET A 44 24.84 10.27 -32.73
CA MET A 44 25.35 11.16 -31.67
C MET A 44 25.87 12.49 -32.23
N GLN A 45 26.69 12.46 -33.29
CA GLN A 45 27.20 13.66 -33.95
C GLN A 45 26.07 14.55 -34.48
N LYS A 46 25.10 13.94 -35.18
CA LYS A 46 23.93 14.62 -35.74
C LYS A 46 23.10 15.29 -34.66
N GLN A 47 22.76 14.56 -33.61
CA GLN A 47 21.93 15.08 -32.51
C GLN A 47 22.63 16.23 -31.77
N PHE A 48 23.95 16.12 -31.54
CA PHE A 48 24.73 17.23 -30.98
C PHE A 48 24.70 18.47 -31.88
N ALA A 49 24.91 18.30 -33.19
CA ALA A 49 24.90 19.41 -34.14
C ALA A 49 23.54 20.12 -34.20
N GLU A 50 22.44 19.36 -34.21
CA GLU A 50 21.08 19.90 -34.19
C GLU A 50 20.80 20.67 -32.89
N VAL A 51 21.17 20.12 -31.73
CA VAL A 51 21.03 20.80 -30.43
C VAL A 51 21.83 22.10 -30.38
N GLN A 52 23.09 22.11 -30.85
CA GLN A 52 23.90 23.34 -30.90
C GLN A 52 23.32 24.36 -31.88
N THR A 53 22.69 23.93 -32.96
CA THR A 53 22.04 24.82 -33.93
C THR A 53 20.84 25.53 -33.30
N ILE A 54 20.01 24.81 -32.54
CA ILE A 54 18.86 25.39 -31.84
C ILE A 54 19.31 26.39 -30.78
N LYS A 55 20.38 26.10 -30.03
CA LYS A 55 20.95 27.01 -29.02
C LYS A 55 21.37 28.38 -29.56
N LYS A 56 21.61 28.50 -30.87
CA LYS A 56 21.96 29.78 -31.53
C LYS A 56 20.76 30.63 -31.92
N LYS A 57 19.53 30.09 -31.88
CA LYS A 57 18.31 30.84 -32.21
C LYS A 57 17.89 31.76 -31.06
N GLU A 58 17.23 32.87 -31.37
CA GLU A 58 16.51 33.65 -30.37
C GLU A 58 15.26 32.87 -29.89
N ASN A 59 14.87 33.01 -28.62
CA ASN A 59 13.71 32.33 -28.03
C ASN A 59 13.68 30.78 -28.14
N HIS A 60 14.85 30.13 -28.08
CA HIS A 60 14.99 28.70 -28.36
C HIS A 60 14.59 27.73 -27.23
N ARG A 61 14.17 28.22 -26.05
CA ARG A 61 14.09 27.40 -24.82
C ARG A 61 13.16 26.19 -24.96
N GLU A 62 11.93 26.39 -25.40
CA GLU A 62 10.94 25.31 -25.54
C GLU A 62 11.32 24.32 -26.67
N GLU A 63 11.81 24.84 -27.80
CA GLU A 63 12.30 24.02 -28.91
C GLU A 63 13.48 23.15 -28.47
N LEU A 64 14.40 23.72 -27.69
CA LEU A 64 15.56 23.04 -27.15
C LEU A 64 15.17 21.95 -26.16
N GLU A 65 14.27 22.25 -25.21
CA GLU A 65 13.77 21.28 -24.23
C GLU A 65 13.08 20.10 -24.92
N ARG A 66 12.24 20.36 -25.93
CA ARG A 66 11.64 19.30 -26.76
C ARG A 66 12.69 18.49 -27.50
N LYS A 67 13.63 19.15 -28.19
CA LYS A 67 14.66 18.46 -28.96
C LYS A 67 15.51 17.55 -28.08
N VAL A 68 15.98 18.05 -26.94
CA VAL A 68 16.81 17.28 -25.99
C VAL A 68 16.03 16.06 -25.48
N ARG A 69 14.76 16.23 -25.11
CA ARG A 69 13.90 15.12 -24.70
C ARG A 69 13.74 14.07 -25.80
N ASP A 70 13.46 14.49 -27.02
CA ASP A 70 13.25 13.58 -28.15
C ASP A 70 14.55 12.84 -28.52
N THR A 71 15.69 13.53 -28.45
CA THR A 71 17.02 12.92 -28.59
C THR A 71 17.26 11.85 -27.53
N HIS A 72 16.96 12.13 -26.26
CA HIS A 72 17.09 11.15 -25.18
C HIS A 72 16.26 9.90 -25.43
N ARG A 73 14.97 10.07 -25.76
CA ARG A 73 14.05 8.96 -26.05
C ARG A 73 14.56 8.10 -27.21
N MET A 74 14.94 8.74 -28.31
CA MET A 74 15.45 8.05 -29.49
C MET A 74 16.73 7.27 -29.19
N LEU A 75 17.72 7.88 -28.52
CA LEU A 75 18.98 7.19 -28.23
C LEU A 75 18.81 6.05 -27.21
N MET A 76 17.92 6.20 -26.22
CA MET A 76 17.55 5.11 -25.30
C MET A 76 16.82 3.97 -26.03
N HIS A 77 16.05 4.28 -27.08
CA HIS A 77 15.31 3.30 -27.87
C HIS A 77 16.22 2.55 -28.86
N ASP A 78 16.99 3.29 -29.66
CA ASP A 78 17.77 2.73 -30.77
C ASP A 78 19.12 2.17 -30.35
N TYR A 79 19.74 2.76 -29.30
CA TYR A 79 21.08 2.40 -28.83
C TYR A 79 21.15 2.28 -27.30
N PRO A 80 20.26 1.49 -26.66
CA PRO A 80 20.07 1.48 -25.20
C PRO A 80 21.36 1.25 -24.41
N VAL A 81 22.19 0.29 -24.83
CA VAL A 81 23.46 -0.05 -24.14
C VAL A 81 24.49 1.08 -24.30
N TYR A 82 24.78 1.46 -25.54
CA TYR A 82 25.79 2.49 -25.80
C TYR A 82 25.40 3.85 -25.21
N TYR A 83 24.12 4.17 -25.25
CA TYR A 83 23.63 5.41 -24.69
C TYR A 83 23.63 5.39 -23.16
N ASP A 84 23.27 4.28 -22.51
CA ASP A 84 23.39 4.19 -21.05
C ASP A 84 24.84 4.41 -20.59
N TRP A 85 25.84 3.80 -21.25
CA TRP A 85 27.25 4.09 -20.96
C TRP A 85 27.58 5.58 -21.09
N TRP A 86 27.11 6.21 -22.18
CA TRP A 86 27.29 7.65 -22.39
C TRP A 86 26.68 8.49 -21.27
N LEU A 87 25.52 8.09 -20.73
CA LEU A 87 24.86 8.77 -19.60
C LEU A 87 25.67 8.62 -18.30
N GLN A 88 26.20 7.43 -18.03
CA GLN A 88 26.98 7.15 -16.81
C GLN A 88 28.26 8.00 -16.73
N ASP A 89 28.89 8.28 -17.87
CA ASP A 89 30.22 8.90 -17.91
C ASP A 89 30.19 10.42 -18.07
N GLY A 90 29.00 11.02 -18.15
CA GLY A 90 28.81 12.40 -18.56
C GLY A 90 28.83 13.50 -17.50
N ASN A 91 28.82 13.14 -16.22
CA ASN A 91 28.66 14.14 -15.15
C ASN A 91 30.01 14.77 -14.79
N ASP A 92 30.09 16.11 -14.86
CA ASP A 92 31.18 16.89 -14.29
C ASP A 92 30.95 17.02 -12.78
N ALA A 93 31.91 16.58 -11.96
CA ALA A 93 31.82 16.64 -10.50
C ALA A 93 31.63 18.07 -9.96
N LYS A 94 31.89 19.11 -10.77
CA LYS A 94 31.77 20.53 -10.39
C LYS A 94 30.38 21.14 -10.61
N ASP A 95 29.48 20.48 -11.33
CA ASP A 95 28.18 21.02 -11.74
C ASP A 95 26.98 20.41 -10.98
N ILE A 96 27.21 19.57 -9.96
CA ILE A 96 26.12 18.98 -9.17
C ILE A 96 25.60 20.01 -8.16
N LYS A 97 24.70 20.89 -8.60
CA LYS A 97 23.69 21.49 -7.72
C LYS A 97 22.43 20.64 -7.79
N ASP A 98 22.17 19.89 -6.73
CA ASP A 98 20.91 19.20 -6.47
C ASP A 98 20.50 18.08 -7.45
N GLY A 99 21.42 17.55 -8.27
CA GLY A 99 21.12 16.49 -9.24
C GLY A 99 20.20 16.91 -10.40
N LYS A 100 19.88 18.20 -10.52
CA LYS A 100 18.92 18.74 -11.51
C LYS A 100 19.52 18.99 -12.89
N ASP A 101 20.85 19.10 -13.00
CA ASP A 101 21.53 19.48 -14.24
C ASP A 101 21.93 18.28 -15.10
N VAL A 102 20.96 17.83 -15.89
CA VAL A 102 21.15 16.89 -16.99
C VAL A 102 21.56 17.67 -18.25
N ASN A 103 22.79 18.22 -18.27
CA ASN A 103 23.27 19.05 -19.39
C ASN A 103 24.30 18.32 -20.26
N TRP A 104 24.00 17.10 -20.70
CA TRP A 104 24.94 16.29 -21.50
C TRP A 104 25.21 16.85 -22.91
N PHE A 105 24.42 17.83 -23.37
CA PHE A 105 24.68 18.58 -24.61
C PHE A 105 25.40 19.93 -24.36
N ARG A 106 26.09 20.08 -23.22
CA ARG A 106 26.87 21.29 -22.90
C ARG A 106 28.20 21.28 -23.67
N GLY A 107 28.44 22.33 -24.46
CA GLY A 107 29.65 22.44 -25.27
C GLY A 107 29.63 21.57 -26.54
N SER A 108 30.79 21.37 -27.15
CA SER A 108 30.94 20.54 -28.36
C SER A 108 30.87 19.04 -28.04
N PHE A 109 30.57 18.25 -29.05
CA PHE A 109 30.60 16.78 -28.95
C PHE A 109 32.00 16.25 -28.58
N SER A 110 33.04 16.79 -29.22
CA SER A 110 34.46 16.49 -28.92
C SER A 110 34.81 16.73 -27.45
N ARG A 111 34.36 17.86 -26.87
CA ARG A 111 34.56 18.15 -25.45
C ARG A 111 33.88 17.12 -24.55
N GLN A 112 32.63 16.78 -24.85
CA GLN A 112 31.87 15.79 -24.06
C GLN A 112 32.47 14.39 -24.16
N LEU A 113 33.00 14.02 -25.32
CA LEU A 113 33.73 12.78 -25.53
C LEU A 113 35.05 12.77 -24.75
N SER A 114 35.85 13.84 -24.84
CA SER A 114 37.09 13.99 -24.06
C SER A 114 36.88 13.82 -22.56
N LEU A 115 35.82 14.43 -22.00
CA LEU A 115 35.50 14.31 -20.57
C LEU A 115 35.25 12.85 -20.16
N ARG A 116 34.52 12.08 -20.98
CA ARG A 116 34.22 10.66 -20.74
C ARG A 116 35.45 9.78 -20.89
N MET A 117 36.28 10.08 -21.89
CA MET A 117 37.55 9.39 -22.10
C MET A 117 38.50 9.62 -20.93
N GLN A 118 38.60 10.85 -20.42
CA GLN A 118 39.37 11.15 -19.21
C GLN A 118 38.87 10.36 -18.00
N LYS A 119 37.55 10.27 -17.80
CA LYS A 119 36.94 9.48 -16.71
C LYS A 119 37.31 8.00 -16.79
N LEU A 120 37.51 7.46 -17.99
CA LEU A 120 37.94 6.08 -18.23
C LEU A 120 39.47 5.93 -18.41
N ASN A 121 40.25 6.96 -18.08
CA ASN A 121 41.72 6.98 -18.22
C ASN A 121 42.22 6.67 -19.64
N ILE A 122 41.48 7.11 -20.66
CA ILE A 122 41.84 6.95 -22.07
C ILE A 122 42.62 8.21 -22.53
N THR A 123 43.82 8.02 -23.06
CA THR A 123 44.74 9.12 -23.42
C THR A 123 44.67 9.57 -24.88
N THR A 124 43.84 8.93 -25.70
CA THR A 124 43.67 9.29 -27.12
C THR A 124 43.14 10.72 -27.24
N ALA A 125 43.81 11.54 -28.06
CA ALA A 125 43.40 12.92 -28.30
C ALA A 125 42.09 12.98 -29.11
N VAL A 126 41.21 13.92 -28.73
CA VAL A 126 39.94 14.17 -29.43
C VAL A 126 39.99 15.56 -30.06
N ASN A 127 40.00 15.60 -31.39
CA ASN A 127 39.90 16.81 -32.19
C ASN A 127 38.52 16.86 -32.86
N ASP A 128 38.13 17.99 -33.43
CA ASP A 128 36.82 18.16 -34.09
C ASP A 128 36.72 17.51 -35.48
N THR A 129 37.70 16.72 -35.92
CA THR A 129 37.61 16.01 -37.21
C THR A 129 36.80 14.72 -37.08
N PRO A 130 36.00 14.34 -38.10
CA PRO A 130 35.19 13.12 -38.05
C PRO A 130 36.00 11.86 -37.72
N GLU A 131 37.19 11.72 -38.28
CA GLU A 131 38.07 10.56 -38.10
C GLU A 131 38.63 10.49 -36.67
N SER A 132 38.99 11.64 -36.10
CA SER A 132 39.47 11.72 -34.72
C SER A 132 38.35 11.38 -33.74
N ILE A 133 37.15 11.90 -33.98
CA ILE A 133 35.96 11.61 -33.18
C ILE A 133 35.62 10.13 -33.26
N GLU A 134 35.56 9.54 -34.45
CA GLU A 134 35.25 8.11 -34.62
C GLU A 134 36.26 7.23 -33.89
N ALA A 135 37.57 7.45 -34.09
CA ALA A 135 38.62 6.66 -33.43
C ALA A 135 38.60 6.79 -31.89
N ALA A 136 38.40 8.01 -31.40
CA ALA A 136 38.27 8.30 -29.97
C ALA A 136 37.03 7.61 -29.37
N PHE A 137 35.89 7.69 -30.07
CA PHE A 137 34.62 7.12 -29.61
C PHE A 137 34.64 5.58 -29.61
N GLN A 138 35.27 4.96 -30.62
CA GLN A 138 35.51 3.52 -30.64
C GLN A 138 36.38 3.07 -29.45
N SER A 139 37.42 3.84 -29.12
CA SER A 139 38.27 3.58 -27.93
C SER A 139 37.47 3.68 -26.63
N TYR A 140 36.58 4.68 -26.54
CA TYR A 140 35.65 4.85 -25.43
C TYR A 140 34.73 3.64 -25.28
N LEU A 141 34.06 3.20 -26.34
CA LEU A 141 33.13 2.06 -26.30
C LEU A 141 33.84 0.74 -25.93
N LYS A 142 35.06 0.52 -26.43
CA LYS A 142 35.87 -0.65 -26.04
C LYS A 142 36.24 -0.63 -24.55
N ALA A 143 36.53 0.55 -24.00
CA ALA A 143 36.78 0.70 -22.57
C ALA A 143 35.51 0.45 -21.73
N CYS A 144 34.34 0.90 -22.21
CA CYS A 144 33.06 0.61 -21.58
C CYS A 144 32.72 -0.89 -21.57
N GLU A 145 32.97 -1.60 -22.67
CA GLU A 145 32.77 -3.05 -22.75
C GLU A 145 33.69 -3.79 -21.77
N ARG A 146 34.96 -3.38 -21.66
CA ARG A 146 35.89 -3.93 -20.65
C ARG A 146 35.39 -3.67 -19.23
N ARG A 147 34.97 -2.44 -18.92
CA ARG A 147 34.38 -2.09 -17.61
C ARG A 147 33.14 -2.94 -17.31
N ARG A 148 32.28 -3.17 -18.30
CA ARG A 148 31.12 -4.05 -18.17
C ARG A 148 31.55 -5.48 -17.81
N ALA A 149 32.56 -6.01 -18.48
CA ALA A 149 33.09 -7.33 -18.17
C ALA A 149 33.65 -7.42 -16.74
N GLU A 150 34.38 -6.40 -16.29
CA GLU A 150 34.89 -6.32 -14.92
C GLU A 150 33.75 -6.25 -13.89
N ARG A 151 32.72 -5.43 -14.12
CA ARG A 151 31.57 -5.29 -13.21
C ARG A 151 30.72 -6.55 -13.13
N LEU A 152 30.54 -7.23 -14.27
CA LEU A 152 29.68 -8.41 -14.38
C LEU A 152 30.42 -9.74 -14.14
N GLU A 153 31.73 -9.72 -13.88
CA GLU A 153 32.56 -10.93 -13.75
C GLU A 153 31.95 -11.94 -12.76
N THR A 154 31.69 -11.51 -11.52
CA THR A 154 31.10 -12.36 -10.49
C THR A 154 29.67 -12.77 -10.83
N PHE A 155 28.86 -11.83 -11.33
CA PHE A 155 27.45 -12.08 -11.63
C PHE A 155 27.27 -13.10 -12.76
N THR A 156 28.10 -13.04 -13.79
CA THR A 156 27.97 -13.85 -15.01
C THR A 156 28.66 -15.21 -14.91
N ALA A 157 29.47 -15.45 -13.86
CA ALA A 157 30.22 -16.70 -13.66
C ALA A 157 29.36 -17.98 -13.75
N ASN A 158 28.08 -17.90 -13.35
CA ASN A 158 27.15 -19.03 -13.36
C ASN A 158 26.05 -18.93 -14.44
N GLN A 159 26.21 -18.04 -15.44
CA GLN A 159 25.21 -17.81 -16.49
C GLN A 159 23.78 -17.63 -15.94
N PRO A 160 23.55 -16.65 -15.05
CA PRO A 160 22.27 -16.50 -14.36
C PRO A 160 21.12 -16.31 -15.36
N GLU A 161 19.99 -16.91 -15.02
CA GLU A 161 18.72 -16.71 -15.71
C GLU A 161 17.83 -15.79 -14.86
N ILE A 162 17.14 -14.85 -15.51
CA ILE A 162 16.28 -13.86 -14.84
C ILE A 162 14.93 -13.85 -15.53
N VAL A 163 13.86 -14.07 -14.77
CA VAL A 163 12.49 -13.84 -15.23
C VAL A 163 12.05 -12.43 -14.91
N PHE A 164 11.28 -11.85 -15.81
CA PHE A 164 10.74 -10.52 -15.66
C PHE A 164 9.46 -10.36 -16.47
N THR A 165 8.72 -9.29 -16.18
CA THR A 165 7.47 -8.95 -16.86
C THR A 165 7.65 -7.72 -17.72
N LYS A 166 6.97 -7.67 -18.86
CA LYS A 166 6.86 -6.47 -19.68
C LYS A 166 5.42 -5.96 -19.58
N PHE A 167 5.23 -4.81 -18.93
CA PHE A 167 3.93 -4.11 -18.86
C PHE A 167 4.15 -2.61 -18.67
N ARG A 168 3.12 -1.79 -18.94
CA ARG A 168 3.22 -0.34 -18.71
C ARG A 168 3.19 0.02 -17.24
N THR A 169 4.08 0.91 -16.80
CA THR A 169 4.14 1.41 -15.42
C THR A 169 2.74 1.69 -14.83
N LEU A 170 2.50 1.12 -13.66
CA LEU A 170 1.22 1.23 -12.95
C LEU A 170 1.02 2.66 -12.44
N ARG A 171 -0.17 3.20 -12.70
CA ARG A 171 -0.55 4.62 -12.57
C ARG A 171 -2.07 4.75 -12.35
N PRO A 172 -2.62 5.89 -11.89
CA PRO A 172 -1.98 7.21 -11.70
C PRO A 172 -1.13 7.36 -10.43
N SER A 173 -1.40 6.59 -9.36
CA SER A 173 -0.64 6.61 -8.11
C SER A 173 -0.32 5.20 -7.59
N PHE A 174 0.48 5.09 -6.52
CA PHE A 174 0.98 3.80 -6.01
C PHE A 174 -0.14 2.88 -5.55
N PHE A 175 -1.13 3.43 -4.85
CA PHE A 175 -2.33 2.72 -4.37
C PHE A 175 -3.52 2.80 -5.33
N ALA A 176 -3.37 3.38 -6.53
CA ALA A 176 -4.50 3.62 -7.43
C ALA A 176 -4.83 2.42 -8.32
N TYR A 177 -5.79 1.60 -7.88
CA TYR A 177 -6.78 0.88 -8.75
C TYR A 177 -6.16 -0.01 -9.83
N THR A 178 -4.95 -0.49 -9.55
CA THR A 178 -4.15 -1.35 -10.43
C THR A 178 -4.68 -2.78 -10.50
N GLU A 179 -5.61 -3.10 -9.59
CA GLU A 179 -6.45 -4.30 -9.61
C GLU A 179 -7.32 -4.36 -10.86
N GLY A 180 -7.69 -3.19 -11.41
CA GLY A 180 -8.39 -3.08 -12.68
C GLY A 180 -9.65 -3.94 -12.77
N VAL A 181 -10.42 -4.05 -11.68
CA VAL A 181 -11.55 -5.00 -11.61
C VAL A 181 -12.59 -4.73 -12.71
N SER A 182 -13.15 -5.80 -13.27
CA SER A 182 -14.07 -5.78 -14.40
C SER A 182 -15.36 -5.01 -14.12
N ASP A 183 -15.77 -4.99 -12.85
CA ASP A 183 -16.94 -4.26 -12.35
C ASP A 183 -16.57 -3.07 -11.45
N ALA A 184 -15.41 -2.45 -11.70
CA ALA A 184 -14.88 -1.31 -10.95
C ALA A 184 -15.93 -0.23 -10.61
N ARG A 185 -15.82 0.31 -9.40
CA ARG A 185 -16.69 1.36 -8.83
C ARG A 185 -16.57 2.70 -9.53
N ALA A 186 -15.34 3.11 -9.81
CA ALA A 186 -15.05 4.36 -10.48
C ALA A 186 -13.92 4.18 -11.49
N GLU A 187 -12.73 3.79 -11.01
CA GLU A 187 -11.53 3.75 -11.83
C GLU A 187 -11.10 2.31 -12.13
N CYS A 188 -10.64 2.08 -13.37
CA CYS A 188 -10.15 0.80 -13.84
C CYS A 188 -8.86 1.04 -14.63
N ASN A 189 -7.70 0.95 -13.96
CA ASN A 189 -6.41 1.17 -14.57
C ASN A 189 -5.89 -0.13 -15.19
N TYR A 190 -6.27 -0.37 -16.44
CA TYR A 190 -5.84 -1.52 -17.22
C TYR A 190 -5.25 -1.07 -18.56
N PHE A 191 -4.01 -1.49 -18.83
CA PHE A 191 -3.34 -1.23 -20.10
C PHE A 191 -2.97 -2.57 -20.72
N ALA A 192 -3.73 -2.97 -21.75
CA ALA A 192 -3.50 -4.19 -22.48
C ALA A 192 -2.10 -4.25 -23.12
N GLY A 193 -1.61 -5.47 -23.29
CA GLY A 193 -0.33 -5.77 -23.88
C GLY A 193 0.74 -6.01 -22.83
N GLY A 194 1.26 -7.22 -22.81
CA GLY A 194 2.41 -7.56 -21.99
C GLY A 194 2.96 -8.95 -22.27
N SER A 195 4.13 -9.21 -21.70
CA SER A 195 4.76 -10.52 -21.76
C SER A 195 5.35 -10.92 -20.41
N LEU A 196 5.46 -12.21 -20.21
CA LEU A 196 6.37 -12.80 -19.23
C LEU A 196 7.59 -13.27 -20.04
N SER A 197 8.77 -12.76 -19.70
CA SER A 197 10.01 -13.01 -20.43
C SER A 197 11.09 -13.52 -19.49
N LYS A 198 12.14 -14.10 -20.07
CA LYS A 198 13.34 -14.54 -19.38
C LYS A 198 14.56 -14.09 -20.15
N ILE A 199 15.61 -13.66 -19.45
CA ILE A 199 16.94 -13.57 -20.02
C ILE A 199 17.84 -14.66 -19.48
N LYS A 200 18.76 -15.14 -20.30
CA LYS A 200 19.93 -15.94 -19.90
C LYS A 200 21.20 -15.17 -20.22
N MET A 201 22.11 -15.06 -19.26
CA MET A 201 23.41 -14.45 -19.52
C MET A 201 24.32 -15.40 -20.31
N ASN A 202 24.77 -14.94 -21.47
CA ASN A 202 25.78 -15.57 -22.32
C ASN A 202 27.03 -14.67 -22.35
N GLY A 203 28.00 -14.97 -21.48
CA GLY A 203 29.09 -14.05 -21.18
C GLY A 203 28.56 -12.77 -20.54
N ILE A 204 28.95 -11.60 -21.05
CA ILE A 204 28.55 -10.28 -20.53
C ILE A 204 27.24 -9.75 -21.14
N TRP A 205 26.59 -10.54 -22.01
CA TRP A 205 25.39 -10.18 -22.75
C TRP A 205 24.24 -11.10 -22.41
N ALA A 206 23.01 -10.59 -22.52
CA ALA A 206 21.80 -11.36 -22.30
C ALA A 206 21.23 -11.87 -23.64
N GLU A 207 20.60 -13.04 -23.60
CA GLU A 207 19.70 -13.54 -24.64
C GLU A 207 18.30 -13.62 -24.04
N GLU A 208 17.30 -12.98 -24.68
CA GLU A 208 15.91 -13.02 -24.23
C GLU A 208 15.09 -14.14 -24.90
N GLU A 209 14.31 -14.83 -24.08
CA GLU A 209 13.28 -15.79 -24.44
C GLU A 209 11.91 -15.29 -23.92
N THR A 210 10.92 -15.16 -24.78
CA THR A 210 9.53 -14.91 -24.37
C THR A 210 8.91 -16.19 -23.79
N LEU A 211 8.40 -16.13 -22.55
CA LEU A 211 7.72 -17.26 -21.90
C LEU A 211 6.24 -17.31 -22.24
N LEU A 212 5.56 -16.16 -22.10
CA LEU A 212 4.16 -15.98 -22.43
C LEU A 212 3.97 -14.58 -23.00
N THR A 213 3.02 -14.44 -23.93
CA THR A 213 2.61 -13.16 -24.48
C THR A 213 1.09 -13.12 -24.58
N ASP A 214 0.52 -11.93 -24.37
CA ASP A 214 -0.91 -11.68 -24.52
C ASP A 214 -1.08 -10.21 -24.90
N GLU A 215 -1.62 -9.97 -26.10
CA GLU A 215 -1.83 -8.61 -26.61
C GLU A 215 -2.98 -7.91 -25.91
N ASP A 216 -3.98 -8.67 -25.46
CA ASP A 216 -5.13 -8.17 -24.73
C ASP A 216 -4.89 -8.19 -23.22
N GLY A 217 -3.98 -9.06 -22.76
CA GLY A 217 -3.68 -9.34 -21.35
C GLY A 217 -2.55 -8.54 -20.72
N VAL A 218 -2.41 -8.71 -19.40
CA VAL A 218 -1.30 -8.20 -18.59
C VAL A 218 -0.79 -9.28 -17.64
N TYR A 219 0.51 -9.53 -17.67
CA TYR A 219 1.22 -10.39 -16.71
C TYR A 219 1.93 -9.51 -15.68
N ARG A 220 1.81 -9.85 -14.40
CA ARG A 220 2.49 -9.16 -13.30
C ARG A 220 2.79 -10.09 -12.13
N ASP A 221 3.60 -9.59 -11.21
CA ASP A 221 3.92 -10.13 -9.90
C ASP A 221 4.49 -11.57 -9.93
N PRO A 222 5.57 -11.83 -10.68
CA PRO A 222 6.19 -13.15 -10.66
C PRO A 222 6.72 -13.47 -9.25
N ASN A 223 6.70 -14.74 -8.84
CA ASN A 223 7.31 -15.23 -7.62
C ASN A 223 7.80 -16.66 -7.82
N LEU A 224 9.07 -16.93 -7.49
CA LEU A 224 9.68 -18.24 -7.70
C LEU A 224 9.59 -19.11 -6.44
N HIS A 225 9.09 -20.33 -6.62
CA HIS A 225 9.08 -21.35 -5.58
C HIS A 225 10.53 -21.72 -5.17
N PHE A 226 10.70 -22.24 -3.96
CA PHE A 226 12.03 -22.51 -3.40
C PHE A 226 12.83 -23.57 -4.20
N ASP A 227 12.14 -24.42 -4.97
CA ASP A 227 12.78 -25.41 -5.85
C ASP A 227 13.41 -24.82 -7.13
N GLY A 228 13.11 -23.56 -7.45
CA GLY A 228 13.57 -22.91 -8.69
C GLY A 228 12.90 -23.42 -9.96
N GLN A 229 11.81 -24.18 -9.87
CA GLN A 229 11.12 -24.81 -11.01
C GLN A 229 9.69 -24.32 -11.20
N HIS A 230 9.02 -23.85 -10.16
CA HIS A 230 7.64 -23.37 -10.24
C HIS A 230 7.56 -21.85 -10.08
N LEU A 231 6.93 -21.19 -11.06
CA LEU A 231 6.79 -19.75 -11.11
C LEU A 231 5.32 -19.37 -10.96
N LEU A 232 4.99 -18.69 -9.86
CA LEU A 232 3.70 -18.05 -9.63
C LEU A 232 3.67 -16.67 -10.30
N PHE A 233 2.54 -16.26 -10.84
CA PHE A 233 2.31 -14.93 -11.40
C PHE A 233 0.81 -14.61 -11.46
N SER A 234 0.49 -13.33 -11.68
CA SER A 234 -0.87 -12.85 -11.88
C SER A 234 -1.10 -12.51 -13.35
N TRP A 235 -2.25 -12.90 -13.88
CA TRP A 235 -2.62 -12.63 -15.26
C TRP A 235 -4.10 -12.26 -15.36
N LYS A 236 -4.37 -11.15 -16.04
CA LYS A 236 -5.70 -10.70 -16.45
C LYS A 236 -5.71 -10.62 -17.96
N LYS A 237 -6.72 -11.22 -18.61
CA LYS A 237 -6.78 -11.36 -20.08
C LYS A 237 -7.61 -10.28 -20.76
N SER A 238 -8.46 -9.58 -20.01
CA SER A 238 -9.37 -8.57 -20.54
C SER A 238 -9.70 -7.53 -19.49
N ALA A 239 -9.85 -6.27 -19.93
CA ALA A 239 -10.27 -5.17 -19.06
C ALA A 239 -11.67 -5.39 -18.44
N LYS A 240 -12.61 -5.98 -19.20
CA LYS A 240 -14.04 -6.07 -18.83
C LYS A 240 -14.57 -7.48 -18.69
N ASP A 241 -13.93 -8.46 -19.32
CA ASP A 241 -14.43 -9.84 -19.35
C ASP A 241 -13.68 -10.78 -18.43
N ASP A 242 -12.57 -10.34 -17.85
CA ASP A 242 -11.74 -11.10 -16.94
C ASP A 242 -11.26 -10.22 -15.79
N ASP A 243 -10.65 -10.81 -14.77
CA ASP A 243 -9.95 -10.14 -13.68
C ASP A 243 -8.57 -10.76 -13.44
N PHE A 244 -7.73 -10.14 -12.62
CA PHE A 244 -6.45 -10.77 -12.28
C PHE A 244 -6.71 -12.06 -11.50
N HIS A 245 -6.08 -13.13 -11.98
CA HIS A 245 -6.07 -14.42 -11.30
C HIS A 245 -4.63 -14.91 -11.14
N LEU A 246 -4.41 -15.77 -10.15
CA LEU A 246 -3.12 -16.41 -9.94
C LEU A 246 -2.95 -17.61 -10.86
N TYR A 247 -1.75 -17.75 -11.41
CA TYR A 247 -1.34 -18.86 -12.25
C TYR A 247 0.04 -19.37 -11.82
N GLU A 248 0.27 -20.65 -11.96
CA GLU A 248 1.57 -21.28 -11.74
C GLU A 248 2.06 -21.90 -13.05
N MET A 249 3.32 -21.67 -13.38
CA MET A 249 4.03 -22.29 -14.49
C MET A 249 5.10 -23.25 -13.97
N ASP A 250 5.12 -24.47 -14.51
CA ASP A 250 6.30 -25.35 -14.44
C ASP A 250 7.31 -24.89 -15.51
N LEU A 251 8.47 -24.40 -15.07
CA LEU A 251 9.48 -23.79 -15.96
C LEU A 251 10.12 -24.79 -16.91
N LYS A 252 10.12 -26.09 -16.58
CA LYS A 252 10.73 -27.14 -17.41
C LYS A 252 9.81 -27.55 -18.55
N THR A 253 8.53 -27.75 -18.26
CA THR A 253 7.52 -28.24 -19.21
C THR A 253 6.75 -27.11 -19.89
N ARG A 254 6.83 -25.89 -19.34
CA ARG A 254 6.04 -24.72 -19.73
C ARG A 254 4.53 -24.87 -19.50
N ALA A 255 4.10 -25.90 -18.76
CA ALA A 255 2.70 -26.09 -18.42
C ALA A 255 2.23 -24.97 -17.47
N VAL A 256 1.08 -24.36 -17.77
CA VAL A 256 0.48 -23.28 -16.97
C VAL A 256 -0.83 -23.77 -16.36
N LYS A 257 -1.00 -23.56 -15.06
CA LYS A 257 -2.19 -23.90 -14.28
C LYS A 257 -2.78 -22.64 -13.65
N GLN A 258 -4.06 -22.38 -13.88
CA GLN A 258 -4.80 -21.34 -13.16
C GLN A 258 -5.17 -21.84 -11.75
N LEU A 259 -4.96 -20.99 -10.74
CA LEU A 259 -5.19 -21.32 -9.33
C LEU A 259 -6.43 -20.62 -8.76
N THR A 260 -6.68 -19.37 -9.15
CA THR A 260 -7.84 -18.61 -8.67
C THR A 260 -8.80 -18.26 -9.80
N PHE A 261 -10.07 -18.04 -9.45
CA PHE A 261 -11.16 -17.91 -10.41
C PHE A 261 -12.25 -16.96 -9.90
N GLY A 262 -13.00 -16.36 -10.83
CA GLY A 262 -14.26 -15.67 -10.55
C GLY A 262 -14.23 -14.21 -10.97
N LYS A 263 -15.36 -13.71 -11.49
CA LYS A 263 -15.46 -12.35 -12.00
C LYS A 263 -15.81 -11.34 -10.89
N GLY A 264 -15.29 -10.13 -11.02
CA GLY A 264 -15.45 -9.02 -10.08
C GLY A 264 -14.42 -9.03 -8.94
N HIS A 265 -13.41 -9.89 -8.99
CA HIS A 265 -12.39 -9.99 -7.96
C HIS A 265 -11.01 -10.14 -8.61
N ALA A 266 -10.05 -9.32 -8.19
CA ALA A 266 -8.68 -9.38 -8.65
C ALA A 266 -7.82 -10.02 -7.57
N ASP A 267 -7.04 -11.03 -7.93
CA ASP A 267 -6.07 -11.73 -7.10
C ASP A 267 -4.65 -11.47 -7.66
N ILE A 268 -3.83 -10.73 -6.90
CA ILE A 268 -2.53 -10.19 -7.32
C ILE A 268 -1.42 -10.43 -6.29
N GLU A 269 -0.16 -10.19 -6.66
CA GLU A 269 0.99 -10.20 -5.74
C GLU A 269 1.16 -11.48 -4.91
N GLY A 270 0.98 -12.64 -5.56
CA GLY A 270 1.12 -13.95 -4.90
C GLY A 270 2.56 -14.30 -4.52
N ILE A 271 2.75 -14.89 -3.34
CA ILE A 271 4.02 -15.44 -2.87
C ILE A 271 3.87 -16.85 -2.31
N TYR A 272 4.90 -17.68 -2.52
CA TYR A 272 5.00 -18.98 -1.85
C TYR A 272 5.42 -18.83 -0.40
N LEU A 273 4.79 -19.60 0.49
CA LEU A 273 5.11 -19.70 1.90
C LEU A 273 5.85 -21.00 2.24
N PRO A 274 6.59 -21.07 3.37
CA PRO A 274 7.37 -22.25 3.74
C PRO A 274 6.55 -23.53 3.91
N ASP A 275 5.24 -23.42 4.13
CA ASP A 275 4.29 -24.52 4.33
C ASP A 275 3.56 -24.95 3.04
N GLU A 276 4.05 -24.51 1.86
CA GLU A 276 3.46 -24.72 0.53
C GLU A 276 2.18 -23.93 0.24
N ASN A 277 1.63 -23.17 1.20
CA ASN A 277 0.53 -22.28 0.91
C ASN A 277 0.99 -21.07 0.06
N ILE A 278 0.00 -20.41 -0.55
CA ILE A 278 0.18 -19.18 -1.30
C ILE A 278 -0.53 -18.05 -0.56
N LEU A 279 0.21 -17.01 -0.22
CA LEU A 279 -0.32 -15.73 0.28
C LEU A 279 -0.41 -14.74 -0.88
N PHE A 280 -1.49 -13.98 -0.98
CA PHE A 280 -1.71 -13.04 -2.08
C PHE A 280 -2.67 -11.92 -1.68
N ASN A 281 -2.68 -10.83 -2.45
CA ASN A 281 -3.65 -9.74 -2.28
C ASN A 281 -4.91 -9.99 -3.12
N SER A 282 -6.08 -9.68 -2.55
CA SER A 282 -7.37 -9.86 -3.22
C SER A 282 -8.41 -8.79 -2.88
N THR A 283 -9.22 -8.39 -3.86
CA THR A 283 -10.35 -7.46 -3.66
C THR A 283 -11.62 -8.13 -3.11
N ARG A 284 -11.56 -9.42 -2.74
CA ARG A 284 -12.68 -10.17 -2.15
C ARG A 284 -13.17 -9.65 -0.81
N SER A 285 -12.36 -8.82 -0.12
CA SER A 285 -12.77 -8.14 1.12
C SER A 285 -14.05 -7.31 0.92
N GLY A 286 -14.27 -6.81 -0.31
CA GLY A 286 -15.46 -6.05 -0.71
C GLY A 286 -15.57 -4.67 -0.07
N SER A 287 -14.54 -4.19 0.64
CA SER A 287 -14.49 -2.85 1.21
C SER A 287 -14.17 -1.80 0.14
N ALA A 288 -14.43 -0.52 0.45
CA ALA A 288 -14.04 0.61 -0.38
C ALA A 288 -13.04 1.51 0.32
N VAL A 289 -12.18 2.15 -0.46
CA VAL A 289 -11.25 3.17 0.03
C VAL A 289 -12.06 4.31 0.65
N ASP A 290 -11.58 4.84 1.77
CA ASP A 290 -12.33 5.86 2.49
C ASP A 290 -12.24 7.23 1.82
N CYS A 291 -11.05 7.55 1.33
CA CYS A 291 -10.75 8.82 0.70
C CYS A 291 -10.94 8.85 -0.82
N TRP A 292 -11.49 7.79 -1.43
CA TRP A 292 -11.76 7.72 -2.87
C TRP A 292 -12.83 6.66 -3.22
N PHE A 293 -13.19 6.51 -4.49
CA PHE A 293 -14.34 5.70 -4.93
C PHE A 293 -13.95 4.33 -5.53
N THR A 294 -13.10 3.56 -4.85
CA THR A 294 -12.47 2.37 -5.45
C THR A 294 -12.39 1.17 -4.50
N GLU A 295 -11.99 0.02 -5.02
CA GLU A 295 -11.87 -1.25 -4.32
C GLU A 295 -10.65 -1.31 -3.41
N VAL A 296 -10.70 -2.21 -2.43
CA VAL A 296 -9.60 -2.45 -1.48
C VAL A 296 -9.08 -3.88 -1.65
N SER A 297 -7.77 -4.01 -1.83
CA SER A 297 -7.08 -5.29 -1.79
C SER A 297 -6.55 -5.61 -0.40
N ASN A 298 -6.76 -6.84 0.05
CA ASN A 298 -6.22 -7.35 1.31
C ASN A 298 -5.68 -8.77 1.18
N MET A 299 -4.94 -9.26 2.18
CA MET A 299 -4.23 -10.53 2.16
C MET A 299 -5.16 -11.75 2.37
N TYR A 300 -5.00 -12.74 1.50
CA TYR A 300 -5.66 -14.04 1.52
C TYR A 300 -4.63 -15.17 1.41
N LEU A 301 -5.02 -16.35 1.91
CA LEU A 301 -4.22 -17.56 1.93
C LEU A 301 -5.00 -18.70 1.27
N CYS A 302 -4.37 -19.44 0.36
CA CYS A 302 -4.89 -20.69 -0.20
C CYS A 302 -3.79 -21.75 -0.28
N ASP A 303 -4.17 -23.02 -0.48
CA ASP A 303 -3.17 -24.04 -0.81
C ASP A 303 -2.67 -23.90 -2.25
N ARG A 304 -1.66 -24.70 -2.62
CA ARG A 304 -1.07 -24.70 -3.97
C ARG A 304 -2.02 -25.19 -5.07
N GLU A 305 -3.21 -25.68 -4.71
CA GLU A 305 -4.29 -25.99 -5.63
C GLU A 305 -5.36 -24.88 -5.72
N GLY A 306 -5.20 -23.77 -5.00
CA GLY A 306 -6.16 -22.67 -4.96
C GLY A 306 -7.36 -22.93 -4.05
N ARG A 307 -7.33 -23.99 -3.23
CA ARG A 307 -8.42 -24.36 -2.31
C ARG A 307 -8.26 -23.67 -0.96
N TYR A 308 -9.31 -23.72 -0.15
CA TYR A 308 -9.30 -23.26 1.24
C TYR A 308 -8.95 -21.77 1.38
N MET A 309 -9.38 -20.97 0.40
CA MET A 309 -9.13 -19.53 0.37
C MET A 309 -9.72 -18.85 1.61
N ARG A 310 -8.88 -18.13 2.36
CA ARG A 310 -9.26 -17.44 3.60
C ARG A 310 -8.50 -16.14 3.77
N GLN A 311 -9.20 -15.08 4.14
CA GLN A 311 -8.68 -13.76 4.46
C GLN A 311 -7.87 -13.82 5.74
N VAL A 312 -6.68 -13.22 5.69
CA VAL A 312 -5.75 -13.13 6.83
C VAL A 312 -5.43 -11.68 7.21
N GLY A 313 -5.54 -10.71 6.29
CA GLY A 313 -5.46 -9.28 6.61
C GLY A 313 -6.85 -8.62 6.62
N PHE A 314 -7.08 -7.69 7.55
CA PHE A 314 -8.39 -7.05 7.80
C PHE A 314 -8.22 -5.54 7.93
N ASP A 315 -7.68 -4.93 6.89
CA ASP A 315 -7.25 -3.53 6.84
C ASP A 315 -8.28 -2.64 6.16
N GLN A 316 -8.30 -1.39 6.59
CA GLN A 316 -9.23 -0.35 6.14
C GLN A 316 -9.15 -0.14 4.64
N VAL A 317 -7.92 -0.10 4.11
CA VAL A 317 -7.61 0.11 2.70
C VAL A 317 -6.53 -0.87 2.23
N HIS A 318 -5.79 -0.54 1.17
CA HIS A 318 -4.88 -1.47 0.51
C HIS A 318 -3.72 -1.94 1.40
N THR A 319 -3.45 -3.24 1.32
CA THR A 319 -2.13 -3.82 1.59
C THR A 319 -1.46 -4.21 0.28
N THR A 320 -0.14 -4.04 0.16
CA THR A 320 0.59 -4.33 -1.09
C THR A 320 1.95 -4.98 -0.84
N THR A 321 2.47 -5.65 -1.88
CA THR A 321 3.82 -6.21 -1.98
C THR A 321 4.24 -7.09 -0.77
N PRO A 322 3.54 -8.21 -0.52
CA PRO A 322 3.98 -9.15 0.51
C PRO A 322 5.34 -9.76 0.15
N THR A 323 6.23 -9.85 1.14
CA THR A 323 7.58 -10.38 1.00
C THR A 323 7.91 -11.31 2.15
N LEU A 324 8.22 -12.56 1.83
CA LEU A 324 8.68 -13.55 2.81
C LEU A 324 10.14 -13.30 3.19
N LEU A 325 10.39 -13.18 4.49
CA LEU A 325 11.72 -13.08 5.09
C LEU A 325 12.30 -14.47 5.41
N ASP A 326 13.62 -14.56 5.53
CA ASP A 326 14.37 -15.77 5.89
C ASP A 326 13.94 -16.38 7.23
N ASP A 327 13.48 -15.55 8.16
CA ASP A 327 12.97 -15.99 9.47
C ASP A 327 11.49 -16.41 9.46
N GLY A 328 10.89 -16.50 8.27
CA GLY A 328 9.53 -16.97 8.06
C GLY A 328 8.45 -15.92 8.26
N ARG A 329 8.77 -14.68 8.66
CA ARG A 329 7.77 -13.59 8.67
C ARG A 329 7.51 -13.09 7.26
N VAL A 330 6.35 -12.50 7.06
CA VAL A 330 6.00 -11.74 5.85
C VAL A 330 6.02 -10.25 6.20
N VAL A 331 6.70 -9.43 5.39
CA VAL A 331 6.66 -7.97 5.45
C VAL A 331 5.86 -7.45 4.26
N TYR A 332 5.07 -6.40 4.45
CA TYR A 332 4.19 -5.82 3.43
C TYR A 332 3.96 -4.34 3.71
N THR A 333 3.52 -3.58 2.71
CA THR A 333 3.11 -2.20 2.89
C THR A 333 1.63 -2.15 3.25
N ARG A 334 1.27 -1.37 4.27
CA ARG A 334 -0.12 -1.14 4.69
C ARG A 334 -0.43 0.34 4.65
N TRP A 335 -1.48 0.73 3.93
CA TRP A 335 -1.98 2.09 3.97
C TRP A 335 -2.85 2.25 5.23
N ASP A 336 -2.36 2.98 6.24
CA ASP A 336 -2.88 2.96 7.62
C ASP A 336 -3.32 4.36 8.07
N TYR A 337 -4.61 4.68 7.97
CA TYR A 337 -5.09 5.99 8.36
C TYR A 337 -6.42 5.98 9.13
N ASN A 338 -6.43 5.34 10.30
CA ASN A 338 -7.53 5.53 11.26
C ASN A 338 -7.26 6.79 12.11
N ASP A 339 -8.22 7.70 12.13
CA ASP A 339 -8.17 8.93 12.95
C ASP A 339 -6.91 9.79 12.67
N ARG A 340 -6.37 9.72 11.44
CA ARG A 340 -5.19 10.45 10.93
C ARG A 340 -5.27 10.61 9.41
N GLY A 341 -4.50 11.55 8.86
CA GLY A 341 -4.44 11.82 7.42
C GLY A 341 -3.93 10.63 6.59
N GLN A 342 -4.45 10.52 5.36
CA GLN A 342 -4.20 9.42 4.41
C GLN A 342 -2.84 9.49 3.69
N VAL A 343 -2.22 10.67 3.56
CA VAL A 343 -1.06 10.87 2.68
C VAL A 343 0.16 10.11 3.22
N TRP A 344 0.44 10.23 4.52
CA TRP A 344 1.78 9.99 5.05
C TRP A 344 1.98 8.63 5.73
N ALA A 345 0.91 7.96 6.11
CA ALA A 345 0.98 6.71 6.85
C ALA A 345 0.80 5.50 5.90
N GLN A 346 1.85 5.18 5.14
CA GLN A 346 1.92 3.94 4.34
C GLN A 346 3.16 3.11 4.76
N PRO A 347 3.23 2.69 6.04
CA PRO A 347 4.37 2.00 6.62
C PRO A 347 4.55 0.57 6.12
N LEU A 348 5.69 -0.01 6.50
CA LEU A 348 5.86 -1.46 6.49
C LEU A 348 5.25 -2.09 7.73
N PHE A 349 4.53 -3.17 7.52
CA PHE A 349 4.00 -4.09 8.52
C PHE A 349 4.64 -5.47 8.37
N GLN A 350 4.47 -6.28 9.39
CA GLN A 350 4.86 -7.68 9.40
C GLN A 350 3.76 -8.58 9.95
N MET A 351 3.79 -9.85 9.56
CA MET A 351 2.98 -10.93 10.13
C MET A 351 3.67 -12.29 10.01
N ASN A 352 3.18 -13.30 10.72
CA ASN A 352 3.50 -14.70 10.43
C ASN A 352 2.72 -15.16 9.18
N PRO A 353 3.12 -16.26 8.52
CA PRO A 353 2.48 -16.75 7.29
C PRO A 353 0.98 -17.08 7.41
N ASP A 354 0.51 -17.38 8.62
CA ASP A 354 -0.88 -17.69 8.93
C ASP A 354 -1.73 -16.45 9.29
N GLY A 355 -1.17 -15.26 9.20
CA GLY A 355 -1.85 -14.00 9.51
C GLY A 355 -1.79 -13.57 10.97
N THR A 356 -1.13 -14.32 11.84
CA THR A 356 -0.90 -13.96 13.26
C THR A 356 0.28 -12.98 13.41
N GLY A 357 0.42 -12.36 14.57
CA GLY A 357 1.57 -11.52 14.92
C GLY A 357 1.65 -10.24 14.08
N GLN A 358 0.50 -9.72 13.64
CA GLN A 358 0.44 -8.48 12.86
C GLN A 358 0.95 -7.31 13.71
N ALA A 359 2.01 -6.68 13.24
CA ALA A 359 2.63 -5.55 13.91
C ALA A 359 3.33 -4.62 12.92
N GLU A 360 3.52 -3.38 13.32
CA GLU A 360 4.39 -2.45 12.60
C GLU A 360 5.81 -3.04 12.42
N TYR A 361 6.37 -2.83 11.24
CA TYR A 361 7.78 -3.06 10.95
C TYR A 361 8.58 -1.74 10.89
N TYR A 362 8.09 -0.72 10.18
CA TYR A 362 8.77 0.58 10.03
C TYR A 362 7.80 1.68 9.58
N GLY A 363 7.89 2.87 10.18
CA GLY A 363 7.37 4.13 9.65
C GLY A 363 5.95 4.51 10.06
N MET A 364 5.34 3.84 11.06
CA MET A 364 3.92 4.08 11.40
C MET A 364 3.65 5.50 11.91
N ASN A 365 4.64 6.15 12.52
CA ASN A 365 4.47 7.44 13.19
C ASN A 365 5.24 8.56 12.49
N SER A 366 5.44 8.41 11.19
CA SER A 366 6.39 9.21 10.43
C SER A 366 5.72 10.05 9.35
N TRP A 367 6.34 11.18 9.01
CA TRP A 367 6.04 11.90 7.78
C TRP A 367 6.82 11.37 6.59
N PHE A 368 8.06 10.93 6.83
CA PHE A 368 8.93 10.31 5.84
C PHE A 368 9.27 8.87 6.27
N PRO A 369 9.41 7.94 5.33
CA PRO A 369 8.95 8.02 3.95
C PRO A 369 7.42 7.98 3.88
N THR A 370 6.83 8.77 2.98
CA THR A 370 5.38 8.77 2.72
C THR A 370 4.88 7.39 2.33
N THR A 371 5.54 6.76 1.35
CA THR A 371 5.24 5.41 0.86
C THR A 371 6.51 4.58 0.84
N VAL A 372 6.46 3.41 1.46
CA VAL A 372 7.48 2.37 1.33
C VAL A 372 6.96 1.29 0.38
N ALA A 373 7.66 1.00 -0.71
CA ALA A 373 7.15 0.18 -1.79
C ALA A 373 8.17 -0.87 -2.28
N HIS A 374 7.67 -1.96 -2.87
CA HIS A 374 8.51 -2.97 -3.55
C HIS A 374 9.61 -3.57 -2.66
N THR A 375 9.34 -3.65 -1.36
CA THR A 375 10.31 -4.09 -0.35
C THR A 375 10.76 -5.51 -0.60
N ARG A 376 12.07 -5.78 -0.48
CA ARG A 376 12.65 -7.13 -0.44
C ARG A 376 13.71 -7.23 0.64
N GLN A 377 13.81 -8.40 1.29
CA GLN A 377 14.90 -8.64 2.23
C GLN A 377 16.24 -8.70 1.52
N ILE A 378 17.28 -8.09 2.10
CA ILE A 378 18.65 -8.32 1.66
C ILE A 378 19.11 -9.68 2.23
N PRO A 379 19.44 -10.67 1.37
CA PRO A 379 19.69 -12.04 1.80
C PRO A 379 20.70 -12.15 2.95
N GLY A 380 20.39 -12.97 3.96
CA GLY A 380 21.30 -13.20 5.09
C GLY A 380 21.36 -12.06 6.13
N THR A 381 20.58 -11.00 5.96
CA THR A 381 20.53 -9.86 6.89
C THR A 381 19.12 -9.60 7.40
N ARG A 382 18.95 -8.70 8.39
CA ARG A 382 17.62 -8.19 8.81
C ARG A 382 17.20 -6.93 8.04
N LYS A 383 18.06 -6.41 7.17
CA LYS A 383 17.80 -5.20 6.39
C LYS A 383 16.89 -5.51 5.22
N VAL A 384 16.12 -4.52 4.79
CA VAL A 384 15.28 -4.62 3.59
C VAL A 384 15.62 -3.51 2.62
N MET A 385 15.69 -3.84 1.33
CA MET A 385 15.82 -2.88 0.24
C MET A 385 14.42 -2.50 -0.26
N THR A 386 14.19 -1.22 -0.52
CA THR A 386 12.86 -0.68 -0.80
C THR A 386 12.92 0.55 -1.69
N VAL A 387 11.78 0.92 -2.27
CA VAL A 387 11.58 2.14 -3.03
C VAL A 387 10.74 3.12 -2.21
N PHE A 388 11.28 4.32 -2.00
CA PHE A 388 10.63 5.43 -1.32
C PHE A 388 10.00 6.38 -2.33
N MET A 389 8.73 6.70 -2.16
CA MET A 389 7.98 7.59 -3.04
C MET A 389 6.91 8.37 -2.27
N GLY A 390 6.32 9.35 -2.96
CA GLY A 390 5.16 10.08 -2.48
C GLY A 390 3.84 9.32 -2.70
N HIS A 391 2.78 9.75 -2.02
CA HIS A 391 1.46 9.11 -2.09
C HIS A 391 0.83 9.24 -3.49
N HIS A 392 0.93 10.42 -4.11
CA HIS A 392 0.44 10.67 -5.46
C HIS A 392 1.49 10.44 -6.56
N ASN A 393 2.36 9.45 -6.38
CA ASN A 393 3.32 9.02 -7.40
C ASN A 393 2.88 7.71 -8.06
N PRO A 394 3.14 7.49 -9.37
CA PRO A 394 3.13 6.15 -9.94
C PRO A 394 4.11 5.22 -9.19
N GLN A 395 4.07 3.90 -9.46
CA GLN A 395 4.85 2.90 -8.70
C GLN A 395 6.38 2.93 -8.96
N HIS A 396 7.04 4.07 -8.77
CA HIS A 396 8.48 4.24 -8.84
C HIS A 396 8.94 5.43 -7.99
N GLY A 397 10.20 5.41 -7.58
CA GLY A 397 10.76 6.44 -6.71
C GLY A 397 12.26 6.25 -6.48
N LYS A 398 12.71 6.49 -5.25
CA LYS A 398 14.12 6.41 -4.84
C LYS A 398 14.46 5.12 -4.12
N LEU A 399 15.57 4.52 -4.49
CA LEU A 399 16.03 3.27 -3.89
C LEU A 399 16.75 3.52 -2.57
N GLY A 400 16.49 2.68 -1.58
CA GLY A 400 17.29 2.64 -0.36
C GLY A 400 17.07 1.38 0.46
N ILE A 401 17.66 1.40 1.65
CA ILE A 401 17.70 0.30 2.61
C ILE A 401 17.10 0.81 3.92
N ILE A 402 16.24 -0.02 4.52
CA ILE A 402 15.76 0.14 5.89
C ILE A 402 16.48 -0.87 6.78
N ASP A 403 17.10 -0.36 7.84
CA ASP A 403 17.61 -1.13 8.96
C ASP A 403 16.76 -0.85 10.22
N PRO A 404 15.86 -1.78 10.61
CA PRO A 404 14.98 -1.59 11.76
C PRO A 404 15.71 -1.63 13.11
N GLU A 405 16.98 -2.01 13.15
CA GLU A 405 17.81 -1.93 14.37
C GLU A 405 18.38 -0.53 14.58
N ALA A 406 18.61 0.20 13.48
CA ALA A 406 19.11 1.58 13.52
C ALA A 406 18.01 2.61 13.86
N GLY A 407 16.75 2.27 13.63
CA GLY A 407 15.59 3.10 13.96
C GLY A 407 14.35 2.59 13.24
N ARG A 408 13.17 3.06 13.63
CA ARG A 408 11.89 2.59 13.06
C ARG A 408 10.98 3.70 12.56
N ASP A 409 11.31 4.94 12.87
CA ASP A 409 10.53 6.10 12.47
C ASP A 409 11.40 7.06 11.62
N GLU A 410 10.71 7.89 10.84
CA GLU A 410 11.26 8.93 9.99
C GLU A 410 12.39 8.42 9.09
N ASN A 411 13.51 9.13 9.07
CA ASN A 411 14.71 8.76 8.35
C ASN A 411 15.72 7.99 9.22
N GLU A 412 15.41 7.61 10.47
CA GLU A 412 16.39 7.05 11.42
C GLU A 412 17.07 5.78 10.87
N GLY A 413 16.27 4.81 10.42
CA GLY A 413 16.74 3.53 9.88
C GLY A 413 17.00 3.52 8.37
N VAL A 414 16.86 4.66 7.68
CA VAL A 414 16.94 4.72 6.21
C VAL A 414 18.31 5.15 5.71
N MET A 415 18.79 4.50 4.67
CA MET A 415 19.89 4.95 3.81
C MET A 415 19.49 4.82 2.34
N PHE A 416 19.68 5.87 1.54
CA PHE A 416 19.63 5.71 0.09
C PHE A 416 20.84 4.94 -0.39
N VAL A 417 20.68 4.26 -1.52
CA VAL A 417 21.75 3.59 -2.27
C VAL A 417 21.65 3.99 -3.74
N ALA A 418 22.72 3.75 -4.49
CA ALA A 418 22.89 4.19 -5.86
C ALA A 418 22.71 5.72 -6.05
N PRO A 419 23.46 6.57 -5.32
CA PRO A 419 24.58 6.26 -4.42
C PRO A 419 24.21 6.26 -2.92
N VAL A 420 25.10 5.72 -2.08
CA VAL A 420 24.93 5.70 -0.62
C VAL A 420 24.88 7.10 -0.03
N ARG A 421 23.76 7.47 0.59
CA ARG A 421 23.61 8.72 1.34
C ARG A 421 22.45 8.68 2.33
N LYS A 422 22.54 9.47 3.40
CA LYS A 422 21.43 9.65 4.34
C LYS A 422 20.36 10.55 3.69
N PRO A 423 19.07 10.17 3.66
CA PRO A 423 18.01 11.08 3.25
C PRO A 423 17.60 12.03 4.37
N GLU A 424 17.06 13.17 3.99
CA GLU A 424 16.32 14.04 4.90
C GLU A 424 14.87 13.57 5.03
N ALA A 425 14.25 13.80 6.19
CA ALA A 425 12.83 13.52 6.42
C ALA A 425 11.97 14.64 5.81
N GLU A 426 11.78 14.60 4.49
CA GLU A 426 11.02 15.60 3.75
C GLU A 426 9.52 15.28 3.72
N ARG A 427 8.68 16.31 3.81
CA ARG A 427 7.21 16.20 3.76
C ARG A 427 6.69 16.63 2.40
N ILE A 428 6.86 15.76 1.40
CA ILE A 428 6.47 16.04 0.01
C ILE A 428 5.52 14.96 -0.49
N ASP A 429 4.32 15.33 -0.90
CA ASP A 429 3.29 14.39 -1.38
C ASP A 429 3.70 13.71 -2.70
N SER A 430 4.47 14.42 -3.53
CA SER A 430 5.10 13.90 -4.75
C SER A 430 6.58 13.52 -4.55
N TYR A 431 6.96 13.07 -3.35
CA TYR A 431 8.35 12.74 -3.01
C TYR A 431 9.00 11.80 -4.04
N GLY A 432 10.26 12.05 -4.40
CA GLY A 432 11.04 11.12 -5.23
C GLY A 432 10.87 11.22 -6.74
N GLN A 433 10.05 12.15 -7.26
CA GLN A 433 9.83 12.37 -8.71
C GLN A 433 10.97 13.13 -9.44
N PHE A 434 12.15 13.26 -8.82
CA PHE A 434 13.29 13.95 -9.41
C PHE A 434 14.32 12.95 -9.95
N THR A 435 15.11 13.36 -10.93
CA THR A 435 16.21 12.56 -11.53
C THR A 435 15.75 11.17 -11.97
N ASP A 436 16.69 10.22 -12.01
CA ASP A 436 16.47 8.80 -12.25
C ASP A 436 15.39 8.15 -11.35
N GLN A 437 14.79 7.06 -11.82
CA GLN A 437 13.67 6.41 -11.12
C GLN A 437 13.91 4.91 -10.99
N PHE A 438 13.52 4.35 -9.85
CA PHE A 438 13.72 2.96 -9.46
C PHE A 438 12.39 2.27 -9.14
N GLN A 439 12.26 1.00 -9.53
CA GLN A 439 11.13 0.14 -9.17
C GLN A 439 11.58 -1.34 -9.05
N HIS A 440 10.89 -2.12 -8.22
CA HIS A 440 11.10 -3.58 -8.07
C HIS A 440 12.55 -4.03 -7.82
N PRO A 441 13.21 -3.61 -6.72
CA PRO A 441 14.55 -4.11 -6.38
C PRO A 441 14.55 -5.61 -6.09
N PHE A 442 15.60 -6.30 -6.51
CA PHE A 442 15.88 -7.70 -6.18
C PHE A 442 17.33 -7.80 -5.67
N PRO A 443 17.56 -7.69 -4.35
CA PRO A 443 18.89 -7.77 -3.78
C PRO A 443 19.51 -9.16 -3.94
N LEU A 444 20.76 -9.20 -4.42
CA LEU A 444 21.56 -10.43 -4.51
C LEU A 444 22.39 -10.61 -3.24
N ASN A 445 22.89 -9.51 -2.69
CA ASN A 445 23.64 -9.41 -1.44
C ASN A 445 23.59 -7.95 -0.92
N GLU A 446 24.38 -7.59 0.10
CA GLU A 446 24.40 -6.21 0.65
C GLU A 446 24.90 -5.15 -0.35
N THR A 447 25.60 -5.55 -1.40
CA THR A 447 26.27 -4.64 -2.33
C THR A 447 25.65 -4.62 -3.72
N GLU A 448 25.05 -5.70 -4.19
CA GLU A 448 24.62 -5.90 -5.58
C GLU A 448 23.15 -6.30 -5.65
N PHE A 449 22.46 -5.85 -6.69
CA PHE A 449 21.04 -6.10 -6.89
C PHE A 449 20.64 -6.02 -8.38
N LEU A 450 19.53 -6.67 -8.71
CA LEU A 450 18.80 -6.43 -9.96
C LEU A 450 17.72 -5.37 -9.70
N ILE A 451 17.44 -4.55 -10.70
CA ILE A 451 16.49 -3.44 -10.55
C ILE A 451 15.86 -3.08 -11.89
N SER A 452 14.59 -2.69 -11.85
CA SER A 452 13.96 -1.98 -12.97
C SER A 452 14.23 -0.48 -12.81
N TYR A 453 14.94 0.10 -13.76
CA TYR A 453 15.53 1.43 -13.63
C TYR A 453 15.41 2.25 -14.92
N THR A 454 15.26 3.56 -14.76
CA THR A 454 15.34 4.52 -15.86
C THR A 454 16.25 5.70 -15.47
N PRO A 455 17.36 5.94 -16.20
CA PRO A 455 18.39 6.90 -15.77
C PRO A 455 17.97 8.36 -15.90
N LEU A 456 16.97 8.65 -16.73
CA LEU A 456 16.54 10.01 -17.03
C LEU A 456 15.26 10.40 -16.29
N GLY A 457 14.51 9.42 -15.81
CA GLY A 457 13.24 9.63 -15.12
C GLY A 457 12.37 10.66 -15.84
N TYR A 458 11.91 11.66 -15.10
CA TYR A 458 10.96 12.66 -15.59
C TYR A 458 11.54 13.59 -16.67
N HIS A 459 12.87 13.61 -16.91
CA HIS A 459 13.47 14.41 -17.98
C HIS A 459 13.06 13.94 -19.38
N ILE A 460 12.70 12.65 -19.53
CA ILE A 460 12.14 12.13 -20.78
C ILE A 460 10.61 12.26 -20.86
N GLY A 461 9.96 12.88 -19.87
CA GLY A 461 8.51 12.98 -19.77
C GLY A 461 7.82 11.64 -19.47
N HIS A 462 6.49 11.59 -19.60
CA HIS A 462 5.70 10.39 -19.35
C HIS A 462 5.02 9.82 -20.62
N PRO A 463 4.79 8.49 -20.67
CA PRO A 463 5.32 7.47 -19.77
C PRO A 463 6.85 7.36 -19.91
N MET A 464 7.51 6.84 -18.87
CA MET A 464 8.95 6.51 -18.91
C MET A 464 9.08 5.00 -19.09
N GLU A 465 10.00 4.56 -19.94
CA GLU A 465 10.33 3.16 -20.11
C GLU A 465 11.46 2.75 -19.14
N PHE A 466 11.29 1.60 -18.49
CA PHE A 466 12.28 1.03 -17.59
C PHE A 466 12.99 -0.17 -18.24
N GLY A 467 14.29 -0.26 -18.03
CA GLY A 467 15.08 -1.46 -18.34
C GLY A 467 15.45 -2.21 -17.07
N ILE A 468 15.93 -3.45 -17.19
CA ILE A 468 16.48 -4.22 -16.08
C ILE A 468 17.98 -4.09 -16.07
N TYR A 469 18.52 -3.73 -14.90
CA TYR A 469 19.93 -3.50 -14.67
C TYR A 469 20.46 -4.43 -13.59
N TRP A 470 21.72 -4.83 -13.74
CA TRP A 470 22.57 -5.12 -12.58
C TRP A 470 23.10 -3.79 -12.06
N MET A 471 23.09 -3.59 -10.74
CA MET A 471 23.60 -2.37 -10.12
C MET A 471 24.17 -2.67 -8.73
N ASN A 472 25.15 -1.87 -8.31
CA ASN A 472 25.68 -1.91 -6.95
C ASN A 472 25.23 -0.73 -6.09
N ALA A 473 25.45 -0.82 -4.77
CA ALA A 473 25.05 0.20 -3.79
C ALA A 473 25.67 1.59 -4.03
N ASN A 474 26.78 1.68 -4.78
CA ASN A 474 27.41 2.95 -5.16
C ASN A 474 26.79 3.56 -6.43
N GLY A 475 25.96 2.82 -7.15
CA GLY A 475 25.27 3.27 -8.36
C GLY A 475 26.00 2.93 -9.66
N GLU A 476 27.04 2.10 -9.60
CA GLU A 476 27.59 1.49 -10.81
C GLU A 476 26.58 0.51 -11.38
N ARG A 477 26.35 0.58 -12.69
CA ARG A 477 25.24 -0.13 -13.33
C ARG A 477 25.60 -0.66 -14.70
N GLU A 478 24.93 -1.74 -15.07
CA GLU A 478 25.00 -2.34 -16.40
C GLU A 478 23.61 -2.77 -16.85
N LEU A 479 23.14 -2.23 -17.97
CA LEU A 479 21.85 -2.61 -18.57
C LEU A 479 21.91 -4.08 -19.02
N LEU A 480 20.94 -4.89 -18.61
CA LEU A 480 20.83 -6.30 -19.00
C LEU A 480 19.81 -6.51 -20.11
N VAL A 481 18.64 -5.89 -20.00
CA VAL A 481 17.56 -5.96 -21.00
C VAL A 481 16.72 -4.69 -20.97
N ALA A 482 16.33 -4.22 -22.15
CA ALA A 482 15.37 -3.14 -22.34
C ALA A 482 14.44 -3.50 -23.50
N ASP A 483 13.23 -2.96 -23.48
CA ASP A 483 12.30 -3.06 -24.59
C ASP A 483 11.96 -1.65 -25.06
N SER A 484 11.89 -1.49 -26.38
CA SER A 484 11.77 -0.20 -27.03
C SER A 484 10.35 0.37 -26.95
N LYS A 485 9.36 -0.45 -26.57
CA LYS A 485 7.94 -0.09 -26.55
C LYS A 485 7.28 -0.20 -25.18
N ILE A 486 7.91 -0.90 -24.23
CA ILE A 486 7.28 -1.23 -22.96
C ILE A 486 8.31 -1.41 -21.83
N SER A 487 7.92 -1.12 -20.60
CA SER A 487 8.83 -1.25 -19.45
C SER A 487 9.11 -2.71 -19.11
N CYS A 488 10.38 -3.02 -18.82
CA CYS A 488 10.82 -4.29 -18.23
C CYS A 488 10.81 -4.17 -16.70
N ASN A 489 9.93 -4.93 -16.05
CA ASN A 489 9.56 -4.81 -14.64
C ASN A 489 9.80 -6.13 -13.88
N GLN A 490 9.91 -6.04 -12.55
CA GLN A 490 9.84 -7.17 -11.62
C GLN A 490 10.88 -8.29 -11.90
N PRO A 491 12.19 -7.97 -11.97
CA PRO A 491 13.23 -8.97 -12.19
C PRO A 491 13.32 -9.97 -11.02
N ILE A 492 13.46 -11.25 -11.34
CA ILE A 492 13.63 -12.35 -10.39
C ILE A 492 14.68 -13.32 -10.90
N LEU A 493 15.67 -13.62 -10.06
CA LEU A 493 16.67 -14.63 -10.35
C LEU A 493 16.05 -16.04 -10.34
N LEU A 494 16.27 -16.79 -11.42
CA LEU A 494 15.88 -18.20 -11.52
C LEU A 494 16.96 -19.10 -10.94
N ALA A 495 16.84 -19.36 -9.64
CA ALA A 495 17.69 -20.32 -8.95
C ALA A 495 16.92 -20.99 -7.81
N PRO A 496 17.19 -22.29 -7.51
CA PRO A 496 16.76 -22.88 -6.26
C PRO A 496 17.29 -22.06 -5.09
N ARG A 497 16.47 -21.91 -4.05
CA ARG A 497 16.81 -21.13 -2.86
C ARG A 497 16.48 -21.89 -1.60
N LYS A 498 17.18 -21.57 -0.52
CA LYS A 498 16.90 -22.15 0.79
C LYS A 498 15.46 -21.81 1.18
N ARG A 499 14.69 -22.82 1.57
CA ARG A 499 13.36 -22.62 2.16
C ARG A 499 13.51 -21.84 3.48
N PRO A 500 12.82 -20.69 3.64
CA PRO A 500 12.82 -19.93 4.87
C PRO A 500 12.30 -20.72 6.06
N PHE A 501 12.53 -20.21 7.27
CA PHE A 501 12.05 -20.86 8.48
C PHE A 501 10.53 -21.07 8.47
N HIS A 502 10.09 -22.31 8.66
CA HIS A 502 8.66 -22.63 8.76
C HIS A 502 8.18 -22.42 10.19
N ARG A 503 7.38 -21.37 10.40
CA ARG A 503 6.75 -21.06 11.68
C ARG A 503 5.55 -21.97 11.92
N SER A 504 5.42 -22.49 13.14
CA SER A 504 4.24 -23.26 13.53
C SER A 504 3.01 -22.36 13.58
N THR A 505 1.89 -22.82 13.04
CA THR A 505 0.62 -22.13 13.17
C THR A 505 -0.04 -22.42 14.52
N SER A 506 -0.62 -21.40 15.13
CA SER A 506 -1.49 -21.51 16.32
C SER A 506 -2.96 -21.28 15.99
N VAL A 507 -3.27 -21.00 14.72
CA VAL A 507 -4.61 -20.63 14.26
C VAL A 507 -5.53 -21.84 14.31
N ASP A 508 -6.63 -21.70 15.03
CA ASP A 508 -7.68 -22.71 15.12
C ASP A 508 -9.02 -22.10 14.67
N TYR A 509 -9.38 -22.36 13.42
CA TYR A 509 -10.63 -21.87 12.83
C TYR A 509 -11.90 -22.49 13.42
N THR A 510 -11.80 -23.45 14.36
CA THR A 510 -12.95 -23.88 15.17
C THR A 510 -13.28 -22.89 16.29
N LYS A 511 -12.38 -21.94 16.56
CA LYS A 511 -12.58 -20.80 17.48
C LYS A 511 -13.00 -19.55 16.70
N ASN A 512 -13.49 -18.57 17.45
CA ASN A 512 -13.92 -17.25 16.94
C ASN A 512 -13.35 -16.09 17.77
N GLU A 513 -12.46 -16.38 18.72
CA GLU A 513 -11.87 -15.41 19.64
C GLU A 513 -10.34 -15.47 19.57
N GLY A 514 -9.71 -14.33 19.88
CA GLY A 514 -8.31 -14.20 20.22
C GLY A 514 -8.14 -13.58 21.60
N VAL A 515 -6.90 -13.46 22.07
CA VAL A 515 -6.59 -12.93 23.41
C VAL A 515 -5.49 -11.88 23.33
N TYR A 516 -5.70 -10.74 23.98
CA TYR A 516 -4.67 -9.74 24.22
C TYR A 516 -4.16 -9.80 25.65
N TYR A 517 -2.84 -9.73 25.80
CA TYR A 517 -2.17 -9.49 27.07
C TYR A 517 -1.37 -8.19 27.00
N MET A 518 -1.71 -7.24 27.86
CA MET A 518 -0.97 -6.00 28.09
C MET A 518 -0.21 -6.13 29.40
N GLN A 519 1.12 -6.12 29.35
CA GLN A 519 1.94 -6.30 30.55
C GLN A 519 1.84 -5.08 31.47
N ASN A 520 2.09 -3.88 30.96
CA ASN A 520 1.91 -2.62 31.68
C ASN A 520 1.64 -1.49 30.70
N ILE A 521 0.42 -0.95 30.70
CA ILE A 521 -0.01 0.09 29.75
C ILE A 521 0.88 1.36 29.79
N TYR A 522 1.54 1.64 30.91
CA TYR A 522 2.41 2.81 31.09
C TYR A 522 3.82 2.65 30.49
N GLU A 523 4.19 1.45 30.02
CA GLU A 523 5.47 1.17 29.38
C GLU A 523 5.43 1.51 27.87
N GLY A 524 5.61 2.79 27.53
CA GLY A 524 5.66 3.20 26.12
C GLY A 524 5.43 4.69 25.94
N ASN A 525 5.62 5.17 24.71
CA ASN A 525 5.48 6.59 24.42
C ASN A 525 4.00 7.03 24.40
N GLY A 526 3.06 6.10 24.20
CA GLY A 526 1.63 6.38 24.10
C GLY A 526 1.01 6.97 25.37
N LEU A 527 1.56 6.67 26.56
CA LEU A 527 1.10 7.21 27.85
C LEU A 527 2.19 7.99 28.61
N LYS A 528 3.21 8.47 27.90
CA LYS A 528 4.31 9.22 28.51
C LYS A 528 3.79 10.41 29.31
N GLY A 529 4.15 10.48 30.58
CA GLY A 529 3.74 11.56 31.50
C GLY A 529 2.40 11.34 32.21
N VAL A 530 1.66 10.27 31.92
CA VAL A 530 0.45 9.90 32.67
C VAL A 530 0.85 9.17 33.96
N ALA A 531 0.26 9.57 35.08
CA ALA A 531 0.55 8.93 36.36
C ALA A 531 0.03 7.47 36.39
N PRO A 532 0.82 6.50 36.88
CA PRO A 532 0.36 5.13 37.07
C PRO A 532 -0.92 5.05 37.91
N GLY A 533 -1.84 4.18 37.51
CA GLY A 533 -3.16 4.03 38.11
C GLY A 533 -4.21 5.04 37.61
N THR A 534 -3.87 6.00 36.74
CA THR A 534 -4.86 6.89 36.09
C THR A 534 -5.84 6.10 35.23
N ILE A 535 -5.32 5.21 34.39
CA ILE A 535 -6.13 4.37 33.50
C ILE A 535 -6.83 3.29 34.32
N LYS A 536 -8.17 3.24 34.23
CA LYS A 536 -9.02 2.25 34.89
C LYS A 536 -9.53 1.19 33.93
N GLN A 537 -9.78 1.55 32.67
CA GLN A 537 -10.36 0.65 31.68
C GLN A 537 -9.73 0.86 30.30
N LEU A 538 -9.75 -0.21 29.51
CA LEU A 538 -9.57 -0.15 28.06
C LEU A 538 -10.93 -0.33 27.39
N ARG A 539 -11.33 0.61 26.53
CA ARG A 539 -12.47 0.45 25.62
C ARG A 539 -12.01 -0.17 24.32
N ILE A 540 -12.75 -1.18 23.86
CA ILE A 540 -12.48 -1.91 22.62
C ILE A 540 -13.55 -1.52 21.59
N VAL A 541 -13.08 -0.98 20.47
CA VAL A 541 -13.94 -0.50 19.39
C VAL A 541 -13.51 -1.18 18.09
N GLU A 542 -14.47 -1.72 17.36
CA GLU A 542 -14.24 -2.21 16.00
C GLU A 542 -14.53 -1.11 14.98
N ILE A 543 -13.69 -1.05 13.94
CA ILE A 543 -13.87 -0.17 12.79
C ILE A 543 -14.68 -0.92 11.72
N GLN A 544 -15.84 -0.37 11.35
CA GLN A 544 -16.73 -0.98 10.36
C GLN A 544 -16.54 -0.33 8.99
N PHE A 545 -15.79 -0.98 8.10
CA PHE A 545 -15.48 -0.43 6.78
C PHE A 545 -16.69 -0.40 5.82
N ARG A 546 -16.74 0.62 4.96
CA ARG A 546 -17.81 0.84 3.97
C ARG A 546 -17.77 -0.14 2.80
N ALA A 547 -18.94 -0.49 2.26
CA ALA A 547 -19.02 -1.39 1.09
C ALA A 547 -18.84 -0.67 -0.25
N ALA A 548 -19.17 0.62 -0.30
CA ALA A 548 -19.06 1.47 -1.48
C ALA A 548 -19.12 2.95 -1.09
N GLY A 549 -18.58 3.82 -1.93
CA GLY A 549 -18.67 5.28 -1.78
C GLY A 549 -19.94 5.84 -2.43
N VAL A 550 -20.74 6.57 -1.67
CA VAL A 550 -21.95 7.29 -2.11
C VAL A 550 -21.97 8.67 -1.45
N GLY A 551 -21.78 9.71 -2.26
CA GLY A 551 -21.57 11.07 -1.75
C GLY A 551 -20.22 11.23 -1.05
N GLU A 552 -19.86 12.47 -0.74
CA GLU A 552 -18.58 12.82 -0.13
C GLU A 552 -18.63 14.08 0.74
N VAL A 553 -17.70 14.18 1.69
CA VAL A 553 -17.36 15.42 2.41
C VAL A 553 -15.87 15.67 2.26
N ASN A 554 -15.45 16.93 2.22
CA ASN A 554 -14.03 17.27 2.26
C ASN A 554 -13.65 17.76 3.65
N GLY A 555 -12.45 17.38 4.08
CA GLY A 555 -11.83 17.90 5.29
C GLY A 555 -10.38 18.30 5.03
N ASN A 556 -9.80 19.00 5.99
CA ASN A 556 -8.35 19.18 6.06
C ASN A 556 -7.91 19.41 7.51
N ASP A 557 -6.70 18.94 7.82
CA ASP A 557 -5.97 19.27 9.04
C ASP A 557 -4.46 19.06 8.79
N GLU A 558 -3.64 19.00 9.83
CA GLU A 558 -2.17 18.85 9.73
C GLU A 558 -1.72 17.67 8.87
N GLY A 559 -2.47 16.56 8.85
CA GLY A 559 -2.16 15.36 8.08
C GLY A 559 -2.51 15.45 6.59
N GLY A 560 -3.08 16.57 6.13
CA GLY A 560 -3.44 16.82 4.73
C GLY A 560 -4.93 17.08 4.53
N GLY A 561 -5.32 17.21 3.26
CA GLY A 561 -6.72 17.33 2.85
C GLY A 561 -7.15 16.09 2.06
N ALA A 562 -8.38 15.63 2.31
CA ALA A 562 -8.96 14.53 1.57
C ALA A 562 -10.49 14.62 1.57
N LEU A 563 -11.11 13.99 0.58
CA LEU A 563 -12.52 13.66 0.66
C LEU A 563 -12.71 12.43 1.55
N ALA A 564 -13.92 12.23 2.07
CA ALA A 564 -14.38 11.00 2.70
C ALA A 564 -15.70 10.55 2.03
N SER A 565 -15.69 9.38 1.40
CA SER A 565 -16.84 8.82 0.68
C SER A 565 -17.84 8.15 1.65
N SER A 566 -19.15 8.17 1.36
CA SER A 566 -20.18 7.62 2.27
C SER A 566 -20.02 8.09 3.74
N PRO A 567 -19.86 9.41 3.98
CA PRO A 567 -19.37 9.94 5.25
C PRO A 567 -20.25 9.56 6.45
N VAL A 568 -19.61 9.40 7.61
CA VAL A 568 -20.28 9.08 8.88
C VAL A 568 -20.62 10.32 9.72
N GLY A 569 -20.19 11.49 9.27
CA GLY A 569 -20.37 12.77 9.94
C GLY A 569 -19.94 13.94 9.06
N VAL A 570 -19.52 15.05 9.69
CA VAL A 570 -18.98 16.24 9.00
C VAL A 570 -17.55 15.96 8.52
N GLY A 571 -17.01 16.81 7.64
CA GLY A 571 -15.72 16.59 6.94
C GLY A 571 -14.50 16.18 7.77
N ASN A 572 -14.47 16.51 9.06
CA ASN A 572 -13.37 16.20 9.99
C ASN A 572 -13.76 15.20 11.10
N ALA A 573 -14.96 14.61 11.04
CA ALA A 573 -15.40 13.54 11.95
C ALA A 573 -14.69 12.22 11.63
N ALA A 574 -14.96 11.16 12.40
CA ALA A 574 -14.41 9.81 12.17
C ALA A 574 -14.47 9.38 10.69
N TRP A 575 -13.48 8.60 10.24
CA TRP A 575 -13.49 8.03 8.89
C TRP A 575 -14.65 7.04 8.71
N ASP A 576 -14.80 6.09 9.65
CA ASP A 576 -15.70 4.95 9.54
C ASP A 576 -16.70 4.86 10.69
N VAL A 577 -17.68 3.98 10.53
CA VAL A 577 -18.61 3.63 11.60
C VAL A 577 -17.83 2.95 12.73
N LYS A 578 -18.07 3.37 13.97
CA LYS A 578 -17.42 2.85 15.17
C LYS A 578 -18.38 1.93 15.93
N ARG A 579 -18.00 0.66 16.09
CA ARG A 579 -18.78 -0.32 16.85
C ARG A 579 -18.14 -0.54 18.22
N VAL A 580 -18.83 -0.17 19.27
CA VAL A 580 -18.38 -0.37 20.65
C VAL A 580 -18.59 -1.84 21.00
N ILE A 581 -17.51 -2.57 21.27
CA ILE A 581 -17.57 -4.00 21.64
C ILE A 581 -17.75 -4.14 23.14
N GLY A 582 -16.99 -3.38 23.92
CA GLY A 582 -17.04 -3.40 25.37
C GLY A 582 -15.79 -2.81 26.00
N VAL A 583 -15.64 -3.05 27.30
CA VAL A 583 -14.51 -2.59 28.11
C VAL A 583 -13.88 -3.75 28.88
N THR A 584 -12.63 -3.57 29.27
CA THR A 584 -11.95 -4.44 30.23
C THR A 584 -11.20 -3.59 31.24
N ASP A 585 -11.06 -4.09 32.46
CA ASP A 585 -10.36 -3.37 33.52
C ASP A 585 -8.85 -3.40 33.32
N VAL A 586 -8.21 -2.28 33.64
CA VAL A 586 -6.76 -2.18 33.79
C VAL A 586 -6.44 -2.26 35.27
N TYR A 587 -5.64 -3.23 35.66
CA TYR A 587 -5.29 -3.45 37.06
C TYR A 587 -4.33 -2.35 37.57
N PRO A 588 -4.19 -2.18 38.90
CA PRO A 588 -3.30 -1.18 39.48
C PRO A 588 -1.83 -1.23 39.01
N ASP A 589 -1.34 -2.40 38.58
CA ASP A 589 -0.01 -2.59 38.00
C ASP A 589 0.08 -2.22 36.51
N GLY A 590 -1.01 -1.70 35.93
CA GLY A 590 -1.11 -1.32 34.52
C GLY A 590 -1.42 -2.48 33.57
N SER A 591 -1.58 -3.70 34.08
CA SER A 591 -1.79 -4.89 33.25
C SER A 591 -3.26 -5.10 32.84
N ALA A 592 -3.48 -5.78 31.71
CA ALA A 592 -4.80 -6.26 31.28
C ALA A 592 -4.67 -7.59 30.51
N PHE A 593 -5.65 -8.49 30.63
CA PHE A 593 -5.63 -9.80 29.97
C PHE A 593 -7.05 -10.23 29.59
N PHE A 594 -7.37 -10.17 28.30
CA PHE A 594 -8.77 -10.23 27.86
C PHE A 594 -8.97 -10.87 26.50
N LYS A 595 -10.16 -11.47 26.33
CA LYS A 595 -10.63 -12.04 25.06
C LYS A 595 -11.27 -10.98 24.19
N VAL A 596 -11.08 -11.13 22.89
CA VAL A 596 -11.76 -10.34 21.87
C VAL A 596 -12.27 -11.24 20.74
N PRO A 597 -13.28 -10.79 19.99
CA PRO A 597 -13.60 -11.39 18.70
C PRO A 597 -12.38 -11.41 17.76
N ALA A 598 -12.10 -12.57 17.16
CA ALA A 598 -11.06 -12.69 16.13
C ALA A 598 -11.55 -12.15 14.77
N ARG A 599 -10.61 -11.84 13.87
CA ARG A 599 -10.85 -11.45 12.48
C ARG A 599 -11.70 -10.18 12.35
N ARG A 600 -11.51 -9.25 13.29
CA ARG A 600 -12.14 -7.93 13.34
C ARG A 600 -11.06 -6.87 13.61
N PRO A 601 -11.07 -5.72 12.90
CA PRO A 601 -10.12 -4.64 13.13
C PRO A 601 -10.50 -3.87 14.40
N LEU A 602 -9.75 -4.06 15.47
CA LEU A 602 -10.01 -3.47 16.79
C LEU A 602 -8.99 -2.39 17.12
N TYR A 603 -9.46 -1.25 17.62
CA TYR A 603 -8.60 -0.25 18.25
C TYR A 603 -9.02 -0.01 19.70
N PHE A 604 -8.09 0.52 20.48
CA PHE A 604 -8.22 0.66 21.93
C PHE A 604 -8.24 2.12 22.36
N GLN A 605 -9.01 2.41 23.39
CA GLN A 605 -8.96 3.70 24.09
C GLN A 605 -8.69 3.48 25.58
N ALA A 606 -7.68 4.16 26.12
CA ALA A 606 -7.36 4.14 27.54
C ALA A 606 -8.25 5.15 28.27
N LEU A 607 -8.99 4.69 29.28
CA LEU A 607 -10.00 5.48 29.99
C LEU A 607 -9.59 5.76 31.44
N ASP A 608 -9.87 6.97 31.91
CA ASP A 608 -9.71 7.35 33.32
C ASP A 608 -10.86 6.84 34.23
N ASP A 609 -10.87 7.27 35.49
CA ASP A 609 -11.87 6.92 36.49
C ASP A 609 -13.28 7.46 36.21
N LYS A 610 -13.40 8.43 35.29
CA LYS A 610 -14.68 8.93 34.78
C LYS A 610 -15.12 8.24 33.50
N GLY A 611 -14.36 7.26 33.00
CA GLY A 611 -14.63 6.57 31.75
C GLY A 611 -14.36 7.43 30.51
N ARG A 612 -13.51 8.45 30.62
CA ARG A 612 -13.17 9.39 29.55
C ARG A 612 -11.81 9.06 28.95
N VAL A 613 -11.66 9.30 27.65
CA VAL A 613 -10.42 9.02 26.95
C VAL A 613 -9.25 9.86 27.49
N VAL A 614 -8.17 9.15 27.80
CA VAL A 614 -6.82 9.68 28.04
C VAL A 614 -5.96 9.54 26.79
N GLN A 615 -6.06 8.41 26.09
CA GLN A 615 -5.33 8.15 24.86
C GLN A 615 -6.14 7.22 23.94
N THR A 616 -6.02 7.44 22.62
CA THR A 616 -6.64 6.63 21.57
C THR A 616 -5.57 6.02 20.68
N MET A 617 -5.69 4.72 20.41
CA MET A 617 -4.93 4.07 19.33
C MET A 617 -5.44 4.60 17.97
N ARG A 618 -4.54 5.16 17.15
CA ARG A 618 -4.87 5.73 15.82
C ARG A 618 -4.56 4.76 14.67
N SER A 619 -4.64 3.47 14.95
CA SER A 619 -4.51 2.35 14.01
C SER A 619 -5.41 1.22 14.54
N TRP A 620 -5.38 0.03 13.95
CA TRP A 620 -6.12 -1.14 14.44
C TRP A 620 -5.23 -2.39 14.50
N SER A 621 -5.61 -3.30 15.39
CA SER A 621 -5.04 -4.62 15.55
C SER A 621 -6.10 -5.68 15.29
N THR A 622 -5.69 -6.79 14.66
CA THR A 622 -6.56 -7.91 14.32
C THR A 622 -5.88 -9.20 14.75
N LEU A 623 -6.61 -10.04 15.48
CA LEU A 623 -6.16 -11.38 15.86
C LEU A 623 -6.82 -12.44 14.97
N GLN A 624 -6.06 -13.47 14.59
CA GLN A 624 -6.61 -14.70 14.06
C GLN A 624 -7.30 -15.52 15.16
N PRO A 625 -8.17 -16.48 14.79
CA PRO A 625 -8.78 -17.39 15.75
C PRO A 625 -7.74 -18.15 16.57
N ASN A 626 -7.90 -18.16 17.90
CA ASN A 626 -7.00 -18.78 18.88
C ASN A 626 -5.63 -18.09 19.04
N GLU A 627 -5.41 -16.94 18.42
CA GLU A 627 -4.19 -16.17 18.60
C GLU A 627 -4.12 -15.51 19.98
N VAL A 628 -2.93 -15.52 20.58
CA VAL A 628 -2.60 -14.75 21.79
C VAL A 628 -1.52 -13.74 21.44
N GLN A 629 -1.85 -12.44 21.53
CA GLN A 629 -0.93 -11.35 21.28
C GLN A 629 -0.57 -10.65 22.59
N SER A 630 0.73 -10.44 22.81
CA SER A 630 1.25 -9.72 23.97
C SER A 630 1.90 -8.41 23.55
N CYS A 631 1.74 -7.36 24.36
CA CYS A 631 2.49 -6.11 24.26
C CYS A 631 3.08 -5.74 25.63
N VAL A 632 4.22 -5.05 25.60
CA VAL A 632 4.89 -4.62 26.84
C VAL A 632 4.14 -3.43 27.43
N GLY A 633 3.77 -2.47 26.59
CA GLY A 633 2.93 -1.35 26.98
C GLY A 633 2.37 -0.58 25.80
N CYS A 634 1.79 0.59 26.07
CA CYS A 634 1.10 1.36 25.03
C CYS A 634 2.12 2.06 24.11
N HIS A 635 2.32 1.46 22.92
CA HIS A 635 3.15 2.03 21.86
C HIS A 635 4.63 2.08 22.27
N GLU A 636 5.11 0.95 22.77
CA GLU A 636 6.50 0.71 23.12
C GLU A 636 7.40 0.63 21.89
N HIS A 637 8.68 0.96 22.05
CA HIS A 637 9.65 0.74 20.98
C HIS A 637 9.77 -0.76 20.68
N LYS A 638 9.76 -1.17 19.42
CA LYS A 638 9.72 -2.60 19.04
C LYS A 638 11.03 -3.35 19.27
N ASN A 639 12.10 -2.63 19.61
CA ASN A 639 13.36 -3.23 20.10
C ASN A 639 13.40 -3.28 21.63
N THR A 640 12.36 -2.84 22.34
CA THR A 640 12.24 -2.99 23.79
C THR A 640 11.99 -4.46 24.13
N VAL A 641 12.84 -5.00 25.00
CA VAL A 641 12.64 -6.33 25.58
C VAL A 641 11.60 -6.26 26.69
N PRO A 642 10.82 -7.34 26.95
CA PRO A 642 9.95 -7.41 28.10
C PRO A 642 10.71 -7.08 29.39
N VAL A 643 10.08 -6.34 30.30
CA VAL A 643 10.72 -5.89 31.53
C VAL A 643 11.15 -7.09 32.37
N ALA A 644 12.47 -7.32 32.48
CA ALA A 644 13.04 -8.44 33.22
C ALA A 644 12.73 -8.30 34.73
N GLY A 645 12.21 -9.36 35.34
CA GLY A 645 11.92 -9.38 36.78
C GLY A 645 10.49 -8.98 37.18
N HIS A 646 9.58 -8.77 36.22
CA HIS A 646 8.17 -8.59 36.55
C HIS A 646 7.63 -9.87 37.23
N ARG A 647 7.10 -9.72 38.45
CA ARG A 647 6.25 -10.76 39.05
C ARG A 647 5.06 -11.03 38.11
N VAL A 648 4.46 -12.21 38.21
CA VAL A 648 3.20 -12.53 37.49
C VAL A 648 2.26 -11.33 37.66
N SER A 649 1.84 -10.73 36.54
CA SER A 649 1.05 -9.50 36.60
C SER A 649 -0.32 -9.79 37.20
N MET A 650 -0.95 -8.78 37.79
CA MET A 650 -2.28 -8.93 38.39
C MET A 650 -3.29 -9.48 37.37
N ALA A 651 -3.21 -9.04 36.10
CA ALA A 651 -4.05 -9.58 35.05
C ALA A 651 -3.81 -11.08 34.78
N MET A 652 -2.55 -11.53 34.79
CA MET A 652 -2.23 -12.94 34.57
C MET A 652 -2.70 -13.80 35.75
N ASP A 653 -2.54 -13.34 36.99
CA ASP A 653 -3.09 -13.99 38.19
C ASP A 653 -4.61 -14.11 38.18
N LYS A 654 -5.30 -13.10 37.61
CA LYS A 654 -6.77 -13.08 37.49
C LYS A 654 -7.30 -13.86 36.30
N GLY A 655 -6.42 -14.29 35.40
CA GLY A 655 -6.75 -14.99 34.16
C GLY A 655 -7.47 -14.13 33.12
N ILE A 656 -7.70 -14.73 31.96
CA ILE A 656 -8.33 -14.09 30.80
C ILE A 656 -9.76 -13.64 31.13
N LYS A 657 -10.07 -12.35 30.93
CA LYS A 657 -11.41 -11.78 31.12
C LYS A 657 -12.19 -11.67 29.81
N ALA A 658 -13.50 -11.85 29.89
CA ALA A 658 -14.41 -11.41 28.83
C ALA A 658 -14.59 -9.90 28.90
N LEU A 659 -14.97 -9.27 27.78
CA LEU A 659 -15.32 -7.85 27.76
C LEU A 659 -16.65 -7.64 28.50
N ALA A 660 -16.68 -6.63 29.36
CA ALA A 660 -17.93 -6.12 29.93
C ALA A 660 -18.57 -5.13 28.94
N PRO A 661 -19.91 -5.00 28.90
CA PRO A 661 -20.57 -3.92 28.17
C PRO A 661 -20.02 -2.54 28.59
N GLU A 662 -19.84 -1.62 27.63
CA GLU A 662 -19.54 -0.22 27.94
C GLU A 662 -20.66 0.39 28.81
N ASP A 663 -21.90 0.05 28.48
CA ASP A 663 -23.10 0.52 29.14
C ASP A 663 -24.27 -0.48 28.94
N GLU A 664 -25.48 -0.08 29.30
CA GLU A 664 -26.70 -0.90 29.26
C GLU A 664 -27.11 -1.35 27.85
N MET A 665 -26.55 -0.74 26.80
CA MET A 665 -26.92 -1.06 25.42
C MET A 665 -26.09 -2.21 24.82
N GLY A 666 -25.04 -2.68 25.52
CA GLY A 666 -24.20 -3.76 25.02
C GLY A 666 -23.39 -3.41 23.76
N GLU A 667 -22.97 -4.45 23.03
CA GLU A 667 -22.23 -4.30 21.77
C GLU A 667 -23.12 -3.70 20.67
N ARG A 668 -22.70 -2.57 20.08
CA ARG A 668 -23.50 -1.86 19.06
C ARG A 668 -22.67 -0.92 18.19
N ASN A 669 -23.19 -0.59 17.02
CA ASN A 669 -22.69 0.56 16.26
C ASN A 669 -23.20 1.85 16.89
N PHE A 670 -22.31 2.80 17.16
CA PHE A 670 -22.68 4.05 17.82
C PHE A 670 -23.45 4.97 16.87
N SER A 671 -24.62 5.47 17.28
CA SER A 671 -25.40 6.45 16.50
C SER A 671 -25.78 7.65 17.35
N TYR A 672 -25.32 8.84 16.95
CA TYR A 672 -25.70 10.10 17.61
C TYR A 672 -27.22 10.28 17.63
N LEU A 673 -27.90 9.91 16.54
CA LEU A 673 -29.36 10.07 16.42
C LEU A 673 -30.12 9.18 17.39
N LYS A 674 -29.61 7.98 17.67
CA LYS A 674 -30.27 7.00 18.55
C LYS A 674 -29.88 7.17 20.01
N GLU A 675 -28.70 7.73 20.29
CA GLU A 675 -28.11 7.71 21.63
C GLU A 675 -28.00 9.08 22.27
N ILE A 676 -27.68 10.11 21.48
CA ILE A 676 -27.38 11.45 21.97
C ILE A 676 -28.56 12.39 21.76
N GLN A 677 -29.18 12.39 20.58
CA GLN A 677 -30.34 13.23 20.32
C GLN A 677 -31.47 13.05 21.33
N PRO A 678 -31.84 11.83 21.79
CA PRO A 678 -32.88 11.66 22.80
C PRO A 678 -32.55 12.29 24.15
N ILE A 679 -31.27 12.48 24.48
CA ILE A 679 -30.85 13.18 25.69
C ILE A 679 -31.19 14.67 25.54
N TRP A 680 -30.89 15.26 24.38
CA TRP A 680 -31.20 16.66 24.09
C TRP A 680 -32.69 16.94 24.02
N ASP A 681 -33.46 16.03 23.41
CA ASP A 681 -34.90 16.15 23.27
C ASP A 681 -35.60 16.23 24.64
N ARG A 682 -35.12 15.46 25.62
CA ARG A 682 -35.68 15.49 26.99
C ARG A 682 -35.23 16.71 27.79
N ASN A 683 -33.96 17.10 27.63
CA ASN A 683 -33.28 17.92 28.63
C ASN A 683 -32.94 19.34 28.16
N CYS A 684 -32.88 19.59 26.84
CA CYS A 684 -32.23 20.79 26.30
C CYS A 684 -33.06 21.58 25.29
N ILE A 685 -33.88 20.92 24.45
CA ILE A 685 -34.59 21.61 23.36
C ILE A 685 -35.62 22.64 23.84
N SER A 686 -36.10 22.54 25.08
CA SER A 686 -37.07 23.50 25.65
C SER A 686 -36.51 24.93 25.74
N CYS A 687 -35.19 25.05 25.85
CA CYS A 687 -34.45 26.32 25.85
C CYS A 687 -33.63 26.52 24.56
N HIS A 688 -33.11 25.45 23.95
CA HIS A 688 -32.29 25.47 22.73
C HIS A 688 -33.10 25.06 21.50
N ASP A 689 -34.12 25.83 21.16
CA ASP A 689 -35.04 25.55 20.04
C ASP A 689 -34.72 26.33 18.75
N GLY A 690 -33.65 27.14 18.77
CA GLY A 690 -33.29 28.07 17.69
C GLY A 690 -34.08 29.39 17.68
N VAL A 691 -34.96 29.61 18.66
CA VAL A 691 -35.81 30.80 18.77
C VAL A 691 -35.58 31.49 20.12
N LYS A 692 -35.76 30.79 21.23
CA LYS A 692 -35.47 31.27 22.60
C LYS A 692 -33.97 31.44 22.83
N HIS A 693 -33.19 30.57 22.19
CA HIS A 693 -31.74 30.65 22.15
C HIS A 693 -31.28 30.46 20.70
N PRO A 694 -30.27 31.22 20.21
CA PRO A 694 -29.81 31.12 18.83
C PRO A 694 -29.29 29.73 18.44
N MET A 695 -28.73 28.99 19.38
CA MET A 695 -28.33 27.59 19.17
C MET A 695 -29.56 26.68 19.18
N SER A 696 -29.71 25.86 18.14
CA SER A 696 -30.77 24.84 18.05
C SER A 696 -30.18 23.45 18.35
N LEU A 697 -30.78 22.76 19.31
CA LEU A 697 -30.47 21.36 19.64
C LEU A 697 -31.55 20.39 19.16
N LYS A 698 -32.37 20.80 18.19
CA LYS A 698 -33.41 19.95 17.61
C LYS A 698 -32.82 18.80 16.78
N GLY A 699 -33.49 17.65 16.86
CA GLY A 699 -33.13 16.41 16.18
C GLY A 699 -33.72 16.23 14.79
N GLU A 700 -34.42 17.22 14.25
CA GLU A 700 -35.03 17.14 12.93
C GLU A 700 -33.94 17.07 11.84
N LEU A 701 -34.01 16.06 10.97
CA LEU A 701 -33.11 15.86 9.83
C LEU A 701 -33.45 16.82 8.67
N LYS A 702 -33.47 18.12 8.95
CA LYS A 702 -33.93 19.16 8.02
C LYS A 702 -32.82 19.70 7.11
N VAL A 703 -31.55 19.57 7.53
CA VAL A 703 -30.41 20.03 6.73
C VAL A 703 -30.04 18.94 5.73
N VAL A 704 -30.50 19.09 4.49
CA VAL A 704 -30.22 18.15 3.41
C VAL A 704 -28.99 18.62 2.65
N ASP A 705 -27.92 17.84 2.74
CA ASP A 705 -26.66 18.12 2.06
C ASP A 705 -26.57 17.33 0.75
N LYS A 706 -26.38 18.05 -0.36
CA LYS A 706 -26.38 17.46 -1.70
C LYS A 706 -25.08 16.70 -2.02
N GLN A 707 -23.92 17.21 -1.56
CA GLN A 707 -22.61 16.65 -1.90
C GLN A 707 -22.34 15.36 -1.12
N SER A 708 -22.53 15.40 0.21
CA SER A 708 -22.40 14.24 1.09
C SER A 708 -23.53 13.25 0.95
N LYS A 709 -24.65 13.68 0.34
CA LYS A 709 -25.92 12.95 0.30
C LYS A 709 -26.37 12.51 1.69
N ARG A 710 -26.11 13.34 2.71
CA ARG A 710 -26.53 13.13 4.10
C ARG A 710 -27.57 14.16 4.51
N LYS A 711 -28.30 13.81 5.56
CA LYS A 711 -29.17 14.72 6.30
C LYS A 711 -28.57 14.92 7.69
N TYR A 712 -28.44 16.18 8.09
CA TYR A 712 -27.91 16.57 9.38
C TYR A 712 -29.02 17.12 10.28
N THR A 713 -28.87 16.91 11.58
CA THR A 713 -29.70 17.58 12.59
C THR A 713 -29.08 18.92 12.96
N ASP A 714 -29.91 19.88 13.37
CA ASP A 714 -29.42 21.16 13.90
C ASP A 714 -28.48 20.97 15.08
N SER A 715 -28.83 20.04 15.97
CA SER A 715 -28.04 19.74 17.18
C SER A 715 -26.62 19.29 16.85
N TYR A 716 -26.48 18.39 15.88
CA TYR A 716 -25.20 17.81 15.51
C TYR A 716 -24.31 18.87 14.86
N LEU A 717 -24.85 19.66 13.93
CA LEU A 717 -24.11 20.76 13.31
C LEU A 717 -23.76 21.86 14.31
N SER A 718 -24.66 22.16 15.24
CA SER A 718 -24.41 23.18 16.27
C SER A 718 -23.30 22.74 17.24
N LEU A 719 -23.33 21.50 17.71
CA LEU A 719 -22.35 20.96 18.68
C LEU A 719 -20.98 20.70 18.04
N THR A 720 -20.94 20.32 16.76
CA THR A 720 -19.67 20.18 16.01
C THR A 720 -19.18 21.50 15.43
N HIS A 721 -19.87 22.61 15.73
CA HIS A 721 -19.59 23.95 15.21
C HIS A 721 -19.48 23.98 13.68
N ALA A 722 -20.24 23.12 13.02
CA ALA A 722 -20.10 22.89 11.61
C ALA A 722 -20.54 24.10 10.77
N ARG A 723 -19.83 24.30 9.66
CA ARG A 723 -20.12 25.32 8.64
C ARG A 723 -20.06 24.66 7.26
N PRO A 724 -20.88 25.11 6.30
CA PRO A 724 -20.74 24.65 4.93
C PRO A 724 -19.48 25.26 4.30
N ASP A 725 -18.74 24.46 3.52
CA ASP A 725 -17.52 24.90 2.83
C ASP A 725 -17.76 25.87 1.65
N GLY A 726 -19.01 26.31 1.46
CA GLY A 726 -19.48 27.21 0.42
C GLY A 726 -20.95 26.97 0.07
N PRO A 727 -21.54 27.75 -0.86
CA PRO A 727 -22.89 27.50 -1.36
C PRO A 727 -22.99 26.08 -1.94
N ASP A 728 -23.97 25.29 -1.48
CA ASP A 728 -24.20 23.89 -1.88
C ASP A 728 -23.02 22.91 -1.60
N ARG A 729 -22.04 23.27 -0.75
CA ARG A 729 -20.94 22.38 -0.36
C ARG A 729 -21.18 21.66 0.96
N ALA A 730 -20.48 20.55 1.13
CA ALA A 730 -20.45 19.73 2.33
C ALA A 730 -20.18 20.51 3.62
N TRP A 731 -20.68 19.99 4.74
CA TRP A 731 -20.47 20.54 6.08
C TRP A 731 -19.14 20.06 6.68
N ARG A 732 -18.41 21.01 7.25
CA ARG A 732 -17.17 20.79 7.98
C ARG A 732 -17.29 21.25 9.42
N GLY A 733 -16.94 20.37 10.35
CA GLY A 733 -16.86 20.66 11.78
C GLY A 733 -15.56 21.36 12.16
N ASP A 734 -15.55 21.97 13.35
CA ASP A 734 -14.36 22.53 13.96
C ASP A 734 -13.84 21.59 15.06
N ALA A 735 -12.92 20.69 14.70
CA ALA A 735 -12.38 19.68 15.61
C ALA A 735 -11.61 20.28 16.79
N HIS A 736 -11.15 21.53 16.65
CA HIS A 736 -10.34 22.24 17.62
C HIS A 736 -11.15 23.19 18.51
N HIS A 737 -12.48 23.21 18.34
CA HIS A 737 -13.35 24.07 19.13
C HIS A 737 -13.37 23.65 20.61
N PRO A 738 -13.24 24.59 21.58
CA PRO A 738 -13.12 24.24 23.00
C PRO A 738 -14.39 23.63 23.62
N GLU A 739 -15.57 23.87 23.06
CA GLU A 739 -16.83 23.28 23.58
C GLU A 739 -16.93 21.78 23.30
N VAL A 740 -16.65 21.36 22.07
CA VAL A 740 -16.58 19.95 21.65
C VAL A 740 -15.32 19.79 20.83
N ASN A 741 -14.34 19.09 21.40
CA ASN A 741 -13.00 18.94 20.85
C ASN A 741 -12.71 17.46 20.60
N TRP A 742 -12.29 17.11 19.39
CA TRP A 742 -11.98 15.74 19.00
C TRP A 742 -10.74 15.69 18.11
N ILE A 743 -10.15 14.50 17.94
CA ILE A 743 -9.06 14.29 16.98
C ILE A 743 -9.67 14.31 15.57
N SER A 744 -9.27 15.26 14.72
CA SER A 744 -9.68 15.24 13.32
C SER A 744 -9.25 13.94 12.64
N ALA A 745 -10.12 13.37 11.81
CA ALA A 745 -9.75 12.26 10.94
C ALA A 745 -8.58 12.58 10.00
N LEU A 746 -8.21 13.85 9.85
CA LEU A 746 -7.10 14.30 9.01
C LEU A 746 -5.90 14.80 9.83
N SER A 747 -5.86 14.50 11.13
CA SER A 747 -4.75 14.90 12.02
C SER A 747 -3.42 14.25 11.60
N GLN A 748 -2.29 14.84 12.02
CA GLN A 748 -0.93 14.40 11.71
C GLN A 748 -0.66 12.89 11.95
N PRO A 749 0.26 12.25 11.21
CA PRO A 749 0.57 10.81 11.33
C PRO A 749 1.32 10.46 12.62
N THR A 750 2.00 11.43 13.23
CA THR A 750 2.81 11.26 14.44
C THR A 750 1.96 10.89 15.66
N LEU A 751 2.61 10.29 16.64
CA LEU A 751 2.00 9.98 17.93
C LEU A 751 1.56 11.28 18.63
N LEU A 752 0.31 11.30 19.11
CA LEU A 752 -0.23 12.43 19.86
C LEU A 752 -0.01 12.25 21.37
N PRO A 753 0.24 13.33 22.12
CA PRO A 753 0.36 13.25 23.57
C PRO A 753 -0.97 12.80 24.22
N PRO A 754 -0.93 12.21 25.42
CA PRO A 754 -2.13 11.97 26.21
C PRO A 754 -2.94 13.24 26.44
N TYR A 755 -4.26 13.12 26.55
CA TYR A 755 -5.19 14.25 26.70
C TYR A 755 -5.07 15.30 25.57
N PHE A 756 -4.71 14.88 24.36
CA PHE A 756 -4.63 15.75 23.18
C PHE A 756 -5.98 16.39 22.88
N ALA A 757 -7.02 15.56 22.72
CA ALA A 757 -8.40 15.96 22.47
C ALA A 757 -9.38 14.96 23.11
N GLY A 758 -10.68 15.20 22.97
CA GLY A 758 -11.75 14.29 23.43
C GLY A 758 -12.61 14.88 24.55
N SER A 759 -13.39 14.02 25.19
CA SER A 759 -14.34 14.38 26.25
C SER A 759 -13.69 15.08 27.44
N ASN A 760 -12.46 14.69 27.82
CA ASN A 760 -11.67 15.35 28.86
C ASN A 760 -11.26 16.80 28.52
N LYS A 761 -11.21 17.14 27.24
CA LYS A 761 -10.79 18.46 26.74
C LYS A 761 -11.98 19.34 26.34
N SER A 762 -13.18 18.78 26.30
CA SER A 762 -14.40 19.45 25.86
C SER A 762 -15.10 20.18 27.01
N ASN A 763 -15.29 21.49 26.89
CA ASN A 763 -16.00 22.29 27.90
C ASN A 763 -17.47 21.89 28.04
N LEU A 764 -18.08 21.32 27.00
CA LEU A 764 -19.43 20.77 27.06
C LEU A 764 -19.55 19.78 28.22
N ILE A 765 -18.59 18.86 28.38
CA ILE A 765 -18.65 17.82 29.42
C ILE A 765 -18.59 18.44 30.81
N LYS A 766 -17.72 19.42 31.04
CA LYS A 766 -17.62 20.15 32.32
C LYS A 766 -18.94 20.84 32.65
N ARG A 767 -19.54 21.53 31.68
CA ARG A 767 -20.83 22.22 31.83
C ARG A 767 -21.97 21.23 32.14
N LEU A 768 -21.97 20.06 31.50
CA LEU A 768 -22.97 19.03 31.78
C LEU A 768 -22.81 18.42 33.18
N GLU A 769 -21.59 18.30 33.69
CA GLU A 769 -21.31 17.86 35.08
C GLU A 769 -21.78 18.89 36.12
N GLU A 770 -21.53 20.17 35.88
CA GLU A 770 -21.95 21.28 36.74
C GLU A 770 -23.47 21.50 36.72
N GLY A 771 -24.13 21.09 35.64
CA GLY A 771 -25.53 21.40 35.34
C GLY A 771 -25.65 22.71 34.55
N HIS A 772 -26.71 22.81 33.75
CA HIS A 772 -26.92 23.96 32.86
C HIS A 772 -28.39 24.38 32.84
N GLY A 773 -28.66 25.65 33.12
CA GLY A 773 -30.01 26.22 33.01
C GLY A 773 -31.07 25.55 33.89
N GLY A 774 -30.69 25.01 35.05
CA GLY A 774 -31.59 24.27 35.94
C GLY A 774 -31.78 22.79 35.57
N THR A 775 -31.16 22.33 34.48
CA THR A 775 -31.15 20.92 34.06
C THR A 775 -29.87 20.24 34.54
N LYS A 776 -29.99 18.99 35.01
CA LYS A 776 -28.86 18.14 35.37
C LYS A 776 -29.01 16.76 34.73
N LEU A 777 -28.03 16.37 33.93
CA LEU A 777 -28.00 15.04 33.32
C LEU A 777 -27.56 13.98 34.34
N THR A 778 -27.98 12.75 34.09
CA THR A 778 -27.47 11.60 34.84
C THR A 778 -26.00 11.32 34.47
N PRO A 779 -25.21 10.69 35.36
CA PRO A 779 -23.83 10.29 35.04
C PRO A 779 -23.73 9.43 33.77
N GLN A 780 -24.74 8.58 33.53
CA GLN A 780 -24.81 7.71 32.36
C GLN A 780 -25.07 8.48 31.06
N GLU A 781 -25.95 9.49 31.09
CA GLU A 781 -26.15 10.41 29.96
C GLU A 781 -24.86 11.18 29.64
N ILE A 782 -24.16 11.70 30.65
CA ILE A 782 -22.87 12.38 30.46
C ILE A 782 -21.82 11.42 29.88
N ARG A 783 -21.80 10.15 30.32
CA ARG A 783 -20.90 9.13 29.79
C ARG A 783 -21.18 8.82 28.32
N LYS A 784 -22.45 8.76 27.90
CA LYS A 784 -22.80 8.59 26.47
C LYS A 784 -22.35 9.78 25.62
N VAL A 785 -22.54 11.01 26.10
CA VAL A 785 -22.04 12.21 25.41
C VAL A 785 -20.51 12.20 25.33
N SER A 786 -19.84 11.77 26.41
CA SER A 786 -18.37 11.61 26.42
C SER A 786 -17.92 10.57 25.38
N LEU A 787 -18.59 9.42 25.32
CA LEU A 787 -18.35 8.37 24.34
C LEU A 787 -18.50 8.89 22.90
N TRP A 788 -19.54 9.66 22.59
CA TRP A 788 -19.72 10.25 21.26
C TRP A 788 -18.52 11.13 20.84
N ILE A 789 -18.05 12.00 21.73
CA ILE A 789 -16.89 12.85 21.47
C ILE A 789 -15.62 12.00 21.29
N ASP A 790 -15.43 11.02 22.18
CA ASP A 790 -14.26 10.13 22.19
C ASP A 790 -14.20 9.20 20.97
N LEU A 791 -15.34 8.90 20.34
CA LEU A 791 -15.43 8.18 19.07
C LEU A 791 -15.25 9.08 17.84
N LEU A 792 -14.88 10.35 18.04
CA LEU A 792 -14.66 11.37 17.02
C LEU A 792 -15.95 11.78 16.29
N VAL A 793 -16.97 11.99 17.11
CA VAL A 793 -18.26 12.61 16.76
C VAL A 793 -18.98 11.99 15.56
N PRO A 794 -19.08 10.65 15.39
CA PRO A 794 -19.88 10.07 14.33
C PRO A 794 -21.35 10.47 14.49
N GLN A 795 -22.03 10.81 13.40
CA GLN A 795 -23.47 11.06 13.41
C GLN A 795 -24.26 9.75 13.31
N ILE A 796 -23.76 8.81 12.52
CA ILE A 796 -24.48 7.59 12.14
C ILE A 796 -23.77 6.32 12.61
N GLY A 797 -24.57 5.28 12.89
CA GLY A 797 -24.10 3.93 13.21
C GLY A 797 -24.28 2.92 12.07
N ASP A 798 -24.91 3.31 10.97
CA ASP A 798 -25.03 2.51 9.74
C ASP A 798 -24.88 3.41 8.52
N TYR A 799 -24.15 2.99 7.50
CA TYR A 799 -23.94 3.79 6.29
C TYR A 799 -25.25 4.17 5.56
N ARG A 800 -26.37 3.47 5.81
CA ARG A 800 -27.70 3.80 5.28
C ARG A 800 -28.50 4.75 6.20
N GLU A 801 -28.03 5.04 7.40
CA GLU A 801 -28.72 5.95 8.32
C GLU A 801 -28.60 7.42 7.84
N ALA A 802 -29.65 8.21 8.06
CA ALA A 802 -29.70 9.65 7.76
C ALA A 802 -29.24 10.03 6.34
N ASN A 803 -29.50 9.17 5.35
CA ASN A 803 -29.10 9.44 3.98
C ASN A 803 -30.12 10.32 3.23
N ASN A 804 -29.63 10.97 2.18
CA ASN A 804 -30.40 11.59 1.11
C ASN A 804 -30.12 10.88 -0.22
N TRP A 805 -30.03 9.55 -0.18
CA TRP A 805 -29.74 8.72 -1.35
C TRP A 805 -30.97 8.65 -2.26
N SER A 806 -30.72 8.70 -3.57
CA SER A 806 -31.70 8.30 -4.58
C SER A 806 -31.91 6.78 -4.57
N ASP A 807 -32.90 6.27 -5.31
CA ASP A 807 -33.06 4.83 -5.50
C ASP A 807 -31.83 4.21 -6.19
N HIS A 808 -31.27 4.90 -7.19
CA HIS A 808 -30.01 4.48 -7.84
C HIS A 808 -28.84 4.38 -6.85
N ASP A 809 -28.68 5.35 -5.95
CA ASP A 809 -27.63 5.33 -4.95
C ASP A 809 -27.78 4.14 -3.97
N ARG A 810 -29.02 3.84 -3.55
CA ARG A 810 -29.32 2.68 -2.71
C ARG A 810 -28.99 1.38 -3.43
N GLU A 811 -29.45 1.23 -4.67
CA GLU A 811 -29.18 0.05 -5.50
C GLU A 811 -27.68 -0.16 -5.73
N PHE A 812 -26.92 0.91 -5.99
CA PHE A 812 -25.47 0.87 -6.14
C PHE A 812 -24.79 0.36 -4.87
N TYR A 813 -25.12 0.92 -3.70
CA TYR A 813 -24.53 0.50 -2.43
C TYR A 813 -24.90 -0.96 -2.11
N ASP A 814 -26.17 -1.33 -2.29
CA ASP A 814 -26.68 -2.67 -2.01
C ASP A 814 -26.06 -3.73 -2.92
N ARG A 815 -25.73 -3.38 -4.18
CA ARG A 815 -24.99 -4.26 -5.11
C ARG A 815 -23.64 -4.68 -4.53
N TYR A 816 -22.83 -3.73 -4.07
CA TYR A 816 -21.50 -4.04 -3.51
C TYR A 816 -21.56 -4.66 -2.12
N ASP A 817 -22.51 -4.24 -1.29
CA ASP A 817 -22.71 -4.87 0.03
C ASP A 817 -23.15 -6.34 -0.12
N LYS A 818 -23.99 -6.65 -1.11
CA LYS A 818 -24.35 -8.03 -1.46
C LYS A 818 -23.16 -8.82 -1.97
N LYS A 819 -22.34 -8.24 -2.87
CA LYS A 819 -21.10 -8.87 -3.37
C LYS A 819 -20.14 -9.20 -2.23
N ARG A 820 -19.92 -8.26 -1.30
CA ARG A 820 -19.11 -8.46 -0.09
C ARG A 820 -19.65 -9.58 0.80
N LYS A 821 -20.96 -9.63 1.03
CA LYS A 821 -21.60 -10.70 1.80
C LYS A 821 -21.42 -12.06 1.13
N GLN A 822 -21.52 -12.12 -0.20
CA GLN A 822 -21.28 -13.35 -0.95
C GLN A 822 -19.84 -13.85 -0.79
N ALA A 823 -18.84 -12.99 -0.98
CA ALA A 823 -17.44 -13.36 -0.80
C ALA A 823 -17.15 -13.88 0.62
N ARG A 824 -17.75 -13.27 1.66
CA ARG A 824 -17.64 -13.76 3.05
C ARG A 824 -18.27 -15.14 3.26
N MET A 825 -19.38 -15.45 2.59
CA MET A 825 -19.98 -16.78 2.64
C MET A 825 -19.11 -17.84 1.94
N GLU A 826 -18.54 -17.50 0.78
CA GLU A 826 -17.59 -18.36 0.07
C GLU A 826 -16.35 -18.65 0.91
N GLU A 827 -15.85 -17.65 1.62
CA GLU A 827 -14.74 -17.80 2.56
C GLU A 827 -15.09 -18.71 3.75
N GLN A 828 -16.26 -18.54 4.37
CA GLN A 828 -16.72 -19.41 5.46
C GLN A 828 -16.82 -20.87 5.01
N GLU A 829 -17.29 -21.11 3.79
CA GLU A 829 -17.33 -22.44 3.20
C GLU A 829 -15.91 -23.01 2.97
N ASN A 830 -14.97 -22.20 2.47
CA ASN A 830 -13.56 -22.58 2.36
C ASN A 830 -12.94 -22.96 3.71
N ILE A 831 -13.22 -22.21 4.77
CA ILE A 831 -12.78 -22.51 6.14
C ILE A 831 -13.38 -23.83 6.64
N ARG A 832 -14.68 -24.07 6.39
CA ARG A 832 -15.34 -25.32 6.74
C ARG A 832 -14.64 -26.51 6.07
N GLN A 833 -14.35 -26.41 4.78
CA GLN A 833 -13.63 -27.44 4.03
C GLN A 833 -12.19 -27.63 4.52
N TYR A 834 -11.51 -26.55 4.92
CA TYR A 834 -10.17 -26.60 5.51
C TYR A 834 -10.17 -27.41 6.81
N ILE A 835 -11.09 -27.11 7.73
CA ILE A 835 -11.25 -27.84 9.00
C ILE A 835 -11.47 -29.34 8.75
N GLN A 836 -12.33 -29.70 7.78
CA GLN A 836 -12.57 -31.10 7.41
C GLN A 836 -11.32 -31.79 6.86
N SER A 837 -10.50 -31.06 6.08
CA SER A 837 -9.25 -31.59 5.55
C SER A 837 -8.25 -31.93 6.66
N LEU A 838 -8.18 -31.11 7.72
CA LEU A 838 -7.30 -31.35 8.87
C LEU A 838 -7.75 -32.57 9.67
N GLN A 839 -9.05 -32.73 9.90
CA GLN A 839 -9.61 -33.89 10.60
C GLN A 839 -9.34 -35.20 9.84
N THR A 840 -9.47 -35.18 8.52
CA THR A 840 -9.20 -36.36 7.68
C THR A 840 -7.72 -36.74 7.72
N LYS A 841 -6.81 -35.77 7.77
CA LYS A 841 -5.36 -36.02 7.92
C LYS A 841 -5.00 -36.59 9.30
N GLN A 842 -5.76 -36.27 10.35
CA GLN A 842 -5.54 -36.83 11.70
C GLN A 842 -6.06 -38.27 11.87
N GLN A 843 -7.03 -38.67 11.05
CA GLN A 843 -7.61 -40.03 11.07
C GLN A 843 -6.82 -41.04 10.22
N LYS A 844 -5.95 -40.57 9.34
CA LYS A 844 -5.02 -41.37 8.53
C LYS A 844 -3.64 -41.36 9.17
#